data_AF-A0A2W6MSG9-F1
#
_entry.id   AF-A0A2W6MSG9-F1
#
_cell.length_a   1.000
_cell.length_b   1.000
_cell.length_c   1.000
_cell.angle_alpha   90.00
_cell.angle_beta   90.00
_cell.angle_gamma   90.00
#
_symmetry.space_group_name_H-M   'P 1'
#
loop_
_entity.id
_entity.type
_entity.pdbx_description
1 polymer ?
#
loop_
_entity_poly.entity_id
_entity_poly.type
_entity_poly.pdbx_seq_one_letter_code
_entity_poly.pdbx_strand_id
1 'polypeptide(L)'
;MNKVQILVLDFGSQYTQLIARRLREYGVYTEIVPYFESIDSIKARNPKGIILSGGPASVYEEGAYKPDEAIFELNIPILGICYGMQYIAHYFGGKVIKAEAQEFGKAILEIIEDKEDDEDVVLTQFHYSEFPQIAKDMLELWEESVKESYNFLEKSDFNAIKEMVYGELKSNETIIVASNKEDTMGFISGKDDVLKLLFISPKYRFCGVGSKLLNYALEHYVKDYKYLYTNCFLDNTQGIGFFKKLGFKAINIENLPIKNKSYPIVNLRADIKYLKEFLNANRYRNKKAPILRAPELIIRELQHKDLEDIKFSLQDNDEVGTWRFNFDFTNPNAQEWLNIQQESYKNFGFGLWALETLDGEFIGQVGLNIQDIGNNKKGIEVACLIKKEYWGTSYPYEGLRLCIRYAIHNLHCLKIYAALRHDDRGAIDRAKVFEMPCVGNISKEFDNTKIPHSVFCLTSKHERTELFIETEHTIIRELVIEDALVVKDFFENQEIVGANNRKAILDKLEAWICKEIDNYHNFGCGFWAIFDKAKDKFIGLAGLHFTKVSEVSIIISKDAFDKNYANELAEAIKDYAFKTYGMKEVHSICYADNKDACLLAKSLGCVETNITEELGEDIAHSYLCQTHRSNAQSLLLNGIKQHSIVWMSHADKVEEIPHGFIELAKSGNTHYCAIANLEKKIYAMQFHPEVVHSECGGDMLKNFAISICGADTSWNMKYFAENEIAKLKEKVLGDTQNTARCDWAGEEKIYQDYHDNKWGKPLHDEKRLFEMLVLEGMQAGLSWLTVLKKREAFREAFDDFDPHKVALYDDKKIEALMQNEKIIRNHAKIESAINNAKRFLEVQSEFGSFDKYIWGFVKNKPIINHFQTIKDIPASTPLSDEISKDLQKRGFKFVGSTSIYAFMQSIGMVDDHLESCKCKSPIASSSKTTQKVLCAVSGGVDSSVVATLLYRAIGENLIPVFVDTGLLRAGEREAVEAMFRENLGVPLITVDASEIFLGKLKGVTDPEVKRKIIGETFIEVFEAEAKKHNAKGEIKFLAQGTLYPDVIESVSVKGPSKTIKSHHNVGGLPEWMKFELIEPLRELFKDEVRALGRELGMPEFMLMRHPFPGPGLAIRIMGEVNKTDLDLLRACDSIFIEELHKHNLYNKVWQAFCVLLNVKSVGVMGDNRTYDNTICVRAVEALDGMTATFSHLPHSFLEGVANRIINEVEGINRVVYDITSKPPGTIEWE
;
A
#
# COMPACT_ATOMS: atom_id res chain seq x y z
N MET A 1 -0.03 1.11 22.39
CA MET A 1 1.06 0.63 21.52
C MET A 1 0.56 0.70 20.09
N ASN A 2 1.23 1.48 19.25
CA ASN A 2 0.73 1.79 17.90
C ASN A 2 1.28 0.80 16.87
N LYS A 3 0.47 0.50 15.86
CA LYS A 3 0.71 -0.53 14.83
C LYS A 3 1.73 -0.03 13.82
N VAL A 4 2.89 -0.68 13.73
CA VAL A 4 3.89 -0.44 12.68
C VAL A 4 3.21 -0.64 11.33
N GLN A 5 3.32 0.31 10.39
CA GLN A 5 2.66 0.15 9.08
C GLN A 5 3.52 -0.75 8.18
N ILE A 6 4.80 -0.42 8.02
CA ILE A 6 5.76 -1.20 7.22
C ILE A 6 6.94 -1.61 8.11
N LEU A 7 7.34 -2.87 8.01
CA LEU A 7 8.51 -3.40 8.72
C LEU A 7 9.62 -3.72 7.71
N VAL A 8 10.82 -3.16 7.89
CA VAL A 8 11.98 -3.47 7.04
C VAL A 8 12.90 -4.45 7.78
N LEU A 9 13.13 -5.61 7.17
CA LEU A 9 14.12 -6.58 7.63
C LEU A 9 15.48 -6.24 7.04
N ASP A 10 16.45 -5.89 7.90
CA ASP A 10 17.76 -5.42 7.50
C ASP A 10 18.75 -6.57 7.26
N PHE A 11 19.10 -6.79 5.99
CA PHE A 11 20.11 -7.74 5.52
C PHE A 11 21.52 -7.13 5.43
N GLY A 12 21.73 -5.92 5.97
CA GLY A 12 23.04 -5.29 6.07
C GLY A 12 23.46 -4.47 4.85
N SER A 13 22.52 -4.02 4.02
CA SER A 13 22.80 -3.04 2.97
C SER A 13 23.14 -1.67 3.56
N GLN A 14 24.14 -1.00 2.97
CA GLN A 14 24.46 0.41 3.27
C GLN A 14 23.27 1.37 3.03
N TYR A 15 22.27 0.95 2.24
CA TYR A 15 21.11 1.76 1.88
C TYR A 15 19.83 1.41 2.66
N THR A 16 19.81 0.36 3.50
CA THR A 16 18.57 -0.15 4.13
C THR A 16 17.70 0.96 4.73
N GLN A 17 18.30 1.93 5.43
CA GLN A 17 17.49 2.92 6.14
C GLN A 17 17.02 4.09 5.27
N LEU A 18 17.57 4.23 4.06
CA LEU A 18 16.96 5.09 3.04
C LEU A 18 15.56 4.56 2.67
N ILE A 19 15.29 3.25 2.78
CA ILE A 19 13.95 2.69 2.57
C ILE A 19 12.96 3.31 3.58
N ALA A 20 13.27 3.25 4.88
CA ALA A 20 12.41 3.85 5.90
C ALA A 20 12.28 5.36 5.76
N ARG A 21 13.37 6.07 5.42
CA ARG A 21 13.34 7.51 5.13
C ARG A 21 12.36 7.82 4.00
N ARG A 22 12.48 7.15 2.85
CA ARG A 22 11.58 7.35 1.70
C ARG A 22 10.12 7.09 2.06
N LEU A 23 9.84 6.06 2.85
CA LEU A 23 8.48 5.78 3.30
C LEU A 23 7.95 6.84 4.28
N ARG A 24 8.80 7.33 5.19
CA ARG A 24 8.47 8.42 6.13
C ARG A 24 8.24 9.75 5.41
N GLU A 25 8.92 10.03 4.29
CA GLU A 25 8.64 11.18 3.40
C GLU A 25 7.19 11.19 2.90
N TYR A 26 6.57 10.02 2.73
CA TYR A 26 5.16 9.85 2.37
C TYR A 26 4.22 9.69 3.58
N GLY A 27 4.70 9.95 4.80
CA GLY A 27 3.89 9.86 6.04
C GLY A 27 3.65 8.44 6.53
N VAL A 28 4.40 7.44 6.05
CA VAL A 28 4.23 6.03 6.45
C VAL A 28 5.16 5.68 7.60
N TYR A 29 4.59 5.27 8.75
CA TYR A 29 5.39 4.82 9.88
C TYR A 29 6.10 3.50 9.59
N THR A 30 7.43 3.55 9.61
CA THR A 30 8.29 2.42 9.27
C THR A 30 9.31 2.16 10.37
N GLU A 31 9.43 0.90 10.79
CA GLU A 31 10.46 0.40 11.70
C GLU A 31 11.44 -0.51 10.95
N ILE A 32 12.70 -0.51 11.39
CA ILE A 32 13.75 -1.37 10.85
C ILE A 32 14.18 -2.34 11.95
N VAL A 33 14.19 -3.62 11.63
CA VAL A 33 14.60 -4.68 12.55
C VAL A 33 15.64 -5.57 11.88
N PRO A 34 16.46 -6.31 12.65
CA PRO A 34 17.42 -7.26 12.08
C PRO A 34 16.72 -8.31 11.22
N TYR A 35 17.38 -8.83 10.18
CA TYR A 35 16.78 -9.86 9.33
C TYR A 35 16.29 -11.09 10.09
N PHE A 36 16.91 -11.43 11.23
CA PHE A 36 16.59 -12.58 12.07
C PHE A 36 15.53 -12.29 13.16
N GLU A 37 14.79 -11.18 13.04
CA GLU A 37 13.69 -10.86 13.97
C GLU A 37 12.66 -12.01 14.01
N SER A 38 12.27 -12.42 15.21
CA SER A 38 11.38 -13.59 15.40
C SER A 38 9.96 -13.33 14.88
N ILE A 39 9.29 -14.38 14.37
CA ILE A 39 7.92 -14.26 13.88
C ILE A 39 6.93 -13.72 14.92
N ASP A 40 7.09 -14.05 16.20
CA ASP A 40 6.22 -13.57 17.28
C ASP A 40 6.36 -12.05 17.48
N SER A 41 7.59 -11.57 17.40
CA SER A 41 7.93 -10.14 17.48
C SER A 41 7.39 -9.37 16.26
N ILE A 42 7.44 -9.96 15.07
CA ILE A 42 6.84 -9.41 13.84
C ILE A 42 5.32 -9.33 13.98
N LYS A 43 4.66 -10.42 14.42
CA LYS A 43 3.20 -10.45 14.63
C LYS A 43 2.74 -9.45 15.69
N ALA A 44 3.49 -9.28 16.78
CA ALA A 44 3.17 -8.34 17.85
C ALA A 44 3.12 -6.87 17.37
N ARG A 45 3.90 -6.52 16.33
CA ARG A 45 3.89 -5.19 15.70
C ARG A 45 2.71 -4.97 14.76
N ASN A 46 2.06 -6.05 14.31
CA ASN A 46 0.94 -6.07 13.37
C ASN A 46 1.19 -5.23 12.09
N PRO A 47 2.28 -5.53 11.32
CA PRO A 47 2.62 -4.81 10.11
C PRO A 47 1.60 -5.02 8.99
N LYS A 48 1.38 -3.99 8.17
CA LYS A 48 0.60 -4.09 6.93
C LYS A 48 1.42 -4.61 5.75
N GLY A 49 2.75 -4.51 5.81
CA GLY A 49 3.67 -5.04 4.79
C GLY A 49 5.09 -5.19 5.31
N ILE A 50 5.87 -6.04 4.64
CA ILE A 50 7.28 -6.32 4.97
C ILE A 50 8.18 -5.98 3.78
N ILE A 51 9.32 -5.35 4.04
CA ILE A 51 10.37 -5.13 3.03
C ILE A 51 11.64 -5.90 3.43
N LEU A 52 12.15 -6.74 2.54
CA LEU A 52 13.44 -7.39 2.67
C LEU A 52 14.49 -6.51 1.99
N SER A 53 15.39 -5.91 2.78
CA SER A 53 16.40 -4.99 2.24
C SER A 53 17.49 -5.71 1.42
N GLY A 54 18.33 -4.93 0.75
CA GLY A 54 19.54 -5.46 0.11
C GLY A 54 20.57 -5.95 1.13
N GLY A 55 21.62 -6.60 0.64
CA GLY A 55 22.67 -7.15 1.47
C GLY A 55 23.95 -7.43 0.66
N PRO A 56 25.11 -7.51 1.31
CA PRO A 56 26.40 -7.71 0.63
C PRO A 56 26.72 -9.18 0.33
N ALA A 57 25.97 -10.12 0.92
CA ALA A 57 26.22 -11.56 0.83
C ALA A 57 25.63 -12.17 -0.46
N SER A 58 26.13 -13.34 -0.83
CA SER A 58 25.46 -14.20 -1.83
C SER A 58 24.48 -15.15 -1.15
N VAL A 59 23.33 -15.41 -1.77
CA VAL A 59 22.30 -16.32 -1.21
C VAL A 59 22.79 -17.76 -1.02
N TYR A 60 23.86 -18.18 -1.72
CA TYR A 60 24.46 -19.52 -1.60
C TYR A 60 25.66 -19.59 -0.65
N GLU A 61 26.09 -18.48 -0.06
CA GLU A 61 27.21 -18.49 0.89
C GLU A 61 26.86 -19.22 2.18
N GLU A 62 27.86 -19.88 2.79
CA GLU A 62 27.69 -20.55 4.08
C GLU A 62 27.46 -19.50 5.18
N GLY A 63 26.29 -19.56 5.82
CA GLY A 63 25.86 -18.52 6.77
C GLY A 63 25.16 -17.32 6.13
N ALA A 64 24.71 -17.43 4.87
CA ALA A 64 23.88 -16.41 4.21
C ALA A 64 22.73 -15.95 5.10
N TYR A 65 22.42 -14.65 5.04
CA TYR A 65 21.39 -14.02 5.86
C TYR A 65 20.00 -14.49 5.42
N LYS A 66 19.22 -15.05 6.34
CA LYS A 66 17.88 -15.60 6.09
C LYS A 66 16.89 -15.09 7.13
N PRO A 67 15.73 -14.55 6.72
CA PRO A 67 14.67 -14.21 7.65
C PRO A 67 13.98 -15.48 8.16
N ASP A 68 13.10 -15.32 9.15
CA ASP A 68 12.16 -16.36 9.53
C ASP A 68 11.19 -16.63 8.37
N GLU A 69 11.27 -17.81 7.75
CA GLU A 69 10.52 -18.18 6.53
C GLU A 69 9.00 -18.14 6.73
N ALA A 70 8.52 -18.21 7.97
CA ALA A 70 7.11 -18.08 8.31
C ALA A 70 6.50 -16.72 7.89
N ILE A 71 7.33 -15.72 7.57
CA ILE A 71 6.85 -14.43 7.04
C ILE A 71 6.06 -14.60 5.75
N PHE A 72 6.38 -15.60 4.92
CA PHE A 72 5.69 -15.85 3.65
C PHE A 72 4.29 -16.49 3.83
N GLU A 73 3.95 -16.91 5.05
CA GLU A 73 2.66 -17.50 5.40
C GLU A 73 1.70 -16.49 6.06
N LEU A 74 2.17 -15.28 6.37
CA LEU A 74 1.39 -14.24 7.06
C LEU A 74 0.28 -13.61 6.19
N ASN A 75 0.24 -13.90 4.89
CA ASN A 75 -0.69 -13.31 3.92
C ASN A 75 -0.70 -11.76 3.92
N ILE A 76 0.46 -11.17 4.20
CA ILE A 76 0.71 -9.73 4.08
C ILE A 76 1.65 -9.47 2.90
N PRO A 77 1.54 -8.33 2.20
CA PRO A 77 2.43 -8.02 1.08
C PRO A 77 3.91 -7.96 1.47
N ILE A 78 4.77 -8.46 0.59
CA ILE A 78 6.23 -8.49 0.78
C ILE A 78 6.93 -7.87 -0.43
N LEU A 79 7.93 -7.01 -0.18
CA LEU A 79 8.81 -6.45 -1.21
C LEU A 79 10.26 -6.88 -0.95
N GLY A 80 10.93 -7.52 -1.92
CA GLY A 80 12.37 -7.79 -1.88
C GLY A 80 13.18 -6.80 -2.69
N ILE A 81 14.25 -6.25 -2.12
CA ILE A 81 15.16 -5.30 -2.80
C ILE A 81 16.56 -5.92 -2.89
N CYS A 82 17.14 -5.96 -4.09
CA CYS A 82 18.49 -6.47 -4.35
C CYS A 82 18.70 -7.89 -3.78
N TYR A 83 19.44 -8.06 -2.67
CA TYR A 83 19.56 -9.35 -1.97
C TYR A 83 18.20 -9.91 -1.52
N GLY A 84 17.28 -9.07 -1.05
CA GLY A 84 15.92 -9.49 -0.71
C GLY A 84 15.18 -10.12 -1.89
N MET A 85 15.39 -9.58 -3.11
CA MET A 85 14.87 -10.20 -4.34
C MET A 85 15.55 -11.54 -4.63
N GLN A 86 16.87 -11.61 -4.51
CA GLN A 86 17.63 -12.85 -4.73
C GLN A 86 17.19 -13.94 -3.76
N TYR A 87 16.96 -13.60 -2.49
CA TYR A 87 16.49 -14.54 -1.48
C TYR A 87 15.07 -15.02 -1.78
N ILE A 88 14.14 -14.13 -2.17
CA ILE A 88 12.79 -14.52 -2.62
C ILE A 88 12.88 -15.47 -3.81
N ALA A 89 13.69 -15.13 -4.82
CA ALA A 89 13.86 -15.97 -5.99
C ALA A 89 14.39 -17.36 -5.61
N HIS A 90 15.42 -17.41 -4.76
CA HIS A 90 15.99 -18.67 -4.27
C HIS A 90 14.97 -19.50 -3.47
N TYR A 91 14.24 -18.88 -2.54
CA TYR A 91 13.28 -19.56 -1.68
C TYR A 91 12.13 -20.21 -2.46
N PHE A 92 11.60 -19.53 -3.48
CA PHE A 92 10.52 -20.06 -4.31
C PHE A 92 10.99 -20.97 -5.45
N GLY A 93 12.28 -21.32 -5.51
CA GLY A 93 12.83 -22.29 -6.47
C GLY A 93 13.27 -21.69 -7.81
N GLY A 94 13.48 -20.38 -7.89
CA GLY A 94 14.21 -19.73 -8.98
C GLY A 94 15.73 -19.89 -8.83
N LYS A 95 16.48 -19.33 -9.79
CA LYS A 95 17.95 -19.46 -9.86
C LYS A 95 18.63 -18.11 -9.80
N VAL A 96 19.58 -17.98 -8.90
CA VAL A 96 20.48 -16.81 -8.77
C VAL A 96 21.88 -17.21 -9.26
N ILE A 97 22.57 -16.31 -9.97
CA ILE A 97 23.95 -16.50 -10.44
C ILE A 97 24.80 -15.25 -10.18
N LYS A 98 26.13 -15.38 -10.24
CA LYS A 98 27.04 -14.23 -10.27
C LYS A 98 26.89 -13.45 -11.58
N ALA A 99 26.83 -12.13 -11.52
CA ALA A 99 26.81 -11.28 -12.70
C ALA A 99 28.18 -11.31 -13.43
N GLU A 100 28.17 -11.34 -14.76
CA GLU A 100 29.39 -11.42 -15.59
C GLU A 100 30.28 -10.18 -15.47
N ALA A 101 29.68 -9.03 -15.14
CA ALA A 101 30.36 -7.82 -14.72
C ALA A 101 29.61 -7.23 -13.51
N GLN A 102 30.34 -6.71 -12.51
CA GLN A 102 29.69 -6.04 -11.38
C GLN A 102 28.99 -4.76 -11.88
N GLU A 103 27.66 -4.76 -11.84
CA GLU A 103 26.84 -3.62 -12.21
C GLU A 103 26.74 -2.64 -11.04
N PHE A 104 27.72 -1.74 -10.97
CA PHE A 104 27.65 -0.57 -10.11
C PHE A 104 27.34 0.65 -10.97
N GLY A 105 26.16 1.23 -10.78
CA GLY A 105 25.82 2.52 -11.39
C GLY A 105 24.41 2.61 -11.95
N LYS A 106 24.23 3.58 -12.84
CA LYS A 106 22.95 3.88 -13.48
C LYS A 106 22.63 2.83 -14.54
N ALA A 107 21.41 2.31 -14.49
CA ALA A 107 20.84 1.46 -15.52
C ALA A 107 19.49 2.03 -15.98
N ILE A 108 19.09 1.70 -17.21
CA ILE A 108 17.81 2.14 -17.78
C ILE A 108 16.78 1.05 -17.52
N LEU A 109 15.67 1.42 -16.88
CA LEU A 109 14.56 0.52 -16.59
C LEU A 109 13.60 0.45 -17.78
N GLU A 110 13.43 -0.73 -18.36
CA GLU A 110 12.42 -1.01 -19.37
C GLU A 110 11.26 -1.76 -18.71
N ILE A 111 10.17 -1.05 -18.44
CA ILE A 111 8.91 -1.62 -17.96
C ILE A 111 8.32 -2.47 -19.07
N ILE A 112 7.96 -3.70 -18.73
CA ILE A 112 7.29 -4.59 -19.67
C ILE A 112 5.83 -4.17 -19.70
N GLU A 113 5.44 -3.59 -20.82
CA GLU A 113 4.04 -3.40 -21.15
C GLU A 113 3.46 -4.77 -21.53
N ASP A 114 2.26 -5.10 -21.04
CA ASP A 114 1.50 -6.24 -21.53
C ASP A 114 1.36 -6.11 -23.05
N LYS A 115 2.24 -6.79 -23.76
CA LYS A 115 2.05 -7.07 -25.17
C LYS A 115 1.06 -8.23 -25.22
N GLU A 116 -0.01 -8.06 -25.99
CA GLU A 116 -0.84 -9.19 -26.39
C GLU A 116 0.09 -10.29 -26.93
N ASP A 117 0.15 -11.43 -26.22
CA ASP A 117 1.01 -12.58 -26.52
C ASP A 117 0.76 -13.12 -27.94
N ASP A 118 1.50 -12.65 -28.95
CA ASP A 118 1.47 -13.31 -30.26
C ASP A 118 2.79 -13.44 -31.06
N GLU A 119 3.95 -12.97 -30.58
CA GLU A 119 5.20 -13.05 -31.39
C GLU A 119 6.46 -13.44 -30.61
N ASP A 120 6.80 -14.75 -30.55
CA ASP A 120 8.16 -15.20 -30.14
C ASP A 120 8.64 -16.54 -30.77
N VAL A 121 8.03 -16.98 -31.88
CA VAL A 121 8.55 -18.14 -32.65
C VAL A 121 9.18 -17.65 -33.94
N VAL A 122 10.51 -17.74 -34.04
CA VAL A 122 11.26 -17.40 -35.25
C VAL A 122 11.37 -18.65 -36.13
N LEU A 123 10.95 -18.53 -37.39
CA LEU A 123 11.05 -19.60 -38.39
C LEU A 123 12.20 -19.30 -39.33
N THR A 124 13.20 -20.18 -39.36
CA THR A 124 14.40 -20.03 -40.20
C THR A 124 14.48 -21.17 -41.20
N GLN A 125 14.72 -20.85 -42.48
CA GLN A 125 14.91 -21.82 -43.54
C GLN A 125 16.41 -22.07 -43.77
N PHE A 126 16.80 -23.34 -43.91
CA PHE A 126 18.17 -23.78 -44.18
C PHE A 126 18.23 -24.75 -45.36
N HIS A 127 19.34 -24.71 -46.10
CA HIS A 127 19.71 -25.77 -47.05
C HIS A 127 20.81 -26.67 -46.48
N TYR A 128 20.67 -27.99 -46.60
CA TYR A 128 21.65 -28.93 -46.03
C TYR A 128 23.08 -28.70 -46.56
N SER A 129 23.22 -28.30 -47.83
CA SER A 129 24.51 -27.95 -48.44
C SER A 129 25.23 -26.78 -47.77
N GLU A 130 24.49 -25.92 -47.05
CA GLU A 130 25.02 -24.71 -46.43
C GLU A 130 25.49 -24.97 -44.98
N PHE A 131 24.84 -25.88 -44.26
CA PHE A 131 25.12 -26.12 -42.83
C PHE A 131 24.94 -27.59 -42.39
N PRO A 132 25.94 -28.46 -42.61
CA PRO A 132 25.87 -29.88 -42.23
C PRO A 132 25.68 -30.14 -40.72
N GLN A 133 26.00 -29.17 -39.87
CA GLN A 133 25.87 -29.27 -38.41
C GLN A 133 24.41 -29.23 -37.96
N ILE A 134 23.53 -28.50 -38.66
CA ILE A 134 22.09 -28.40 -38.34
C ILE A 134 21.43 -29.78 -38.41
N ALA A 135 21.84 -30.65 -39.34
CA ALA A 135 21.29 -31.99 -39.45
C ALA A 135 21.61 -32.87 -38.23
N LYS A 136 22.67 -32.58 -37.47
CA LYS A 136 22.94 -33.29 -36.20
C LYS A 136 22.01 -32.78 -35.11
N ASP A 137 21.83 -31.47 -35.01
CA ASP A 137 20.95 -30.85 -34.01
C ASP A 137 19.48 -31.26 -34.23
N MET A 138 19.05 -31.36 -35.50
CA MET A 138 17.72 -31.91 -35.84
C MET A 138 17.61 -33.41 -35.54
N LEU A 139 18.70 -34.17 -35.69
CA LEU A 139 18.71 -35.59 -35.35
C LEU A 139 18.63 -35.83 -33.84
N GLU A 140 19.18 -34.92 -33.03
CA GLU A 140 19.05 -34.93 -31.57
C GLU A 140 17.61 -34.59 -31.14
N LEU A 141 17.01 -33.55 -31.71
CA LEU A 141 15.59 -33.21 -31.48
C LEU A 141 14.65 -34.33 -31.93
N TRP A 142 14.95 -34.96 -33.07
CA TRP A 142 14.23 -36.14 -33.55
C TRP A 142 14.31 -37.29 -32.54
N GLU A 143 15.50 -37.58 -32.03
CA GLU A 143 15.71 -38.65 -31.04
C GLU A 143 14.94 -38.37 -29.74
N GLU A 144 14.91 -37.12 -29.28
CA GLU A 144 14.12 -36.68 -28.13
C GLU A 144 12.61 -36.90 -28.38
N SER A 145 12.11 -36.41 -29.52
CA SER A 145 10.68 -36.50 -29.88
C SER A 145 10.21 -37.95 -30.09
N VAL A 146 11.05 -38.80 -30.68
CA VAL A 146 10.71 -40.20 -30.99
C VAL A 146 10.78 -41.09 -29.76
N LYS A 147 11.76 -40.91 -28.86
CA LYS A 147 11.83 -41.69 -27.60
C LYS A 147 10.54 -41.61 -26.78
N GLU A 148 9.87 -40.47 -26.82
CA GLU A 148 8.63 -40.25 -26.07
C GLU A 148 7.38 -40.81 -26.79
N SER A 149 7.37 -40.81 -28.12
CA SER A 149 6.16 -41.14 -28.92
C SER A 149 6.17 -42.54 -29.55
N TYR A 150 7.32 -43.22 -29.50
CA TYR A 150 7.55 -44.51 -30.19
C TYR A 150 8.08 -45.58 -29.21
N ASN A 151 7.37 -45.77 -28.11
CA ASN A 151 7.65 -46.79 -27.10
C ASN A 151 7.57 -48.24 -27.64
N PHE A 152 7.04 -48.44 -28.85
CA PHE A 152 6.90 -49.73 -29.53
C PHE A 152 8.15 -50.16 -30.32
N LEU A 153 9.15 -49.29 -30.50
CA LEU A 153 10.37 -49.60 -31.25
C LEU A 153 11.46 -50.24 -30.37
N GLU A 154 12.07 -51.32 -30.83
CA GLU A 154 13.25 -51.91 -30.16
C GLU A 154 14.52 -51.08 -30.41
N LYS A 155 15.46 -51.11 -29.44
CA LYS A 155 16.72 -50.33 -29.49
C LYS A 155 17.54 -50.55 -30.77
N SER A 156 17.54 -51.76 -31.32
CA SER A 156 18.26 -52.10 -32.56
C SER A 156 17.60 -51.54 -33.82
N ASP A 157 16.28 -51.36 -33.81
CA ASP A 157 15.49 -50.84 -34.94
C ASP A 157 15.45 -49.31 -34.90
N PHE A 158 15.40 -48.73 -33.69
CA PHE A 158 15.56 -47.29 -33.47
C PHE A 158 16.83 -46.74 -34.13
N ASN A 159 17.98 -47.42 -33.97
CA ASN A 159 19.24 -47.00 -34.59
C ASN A 159 19.20 -47.10 -36.13
N ALA A 160 18.52 -48.10 -36.68
CA ALA A 160 18.37 -48.23 -38.13
C ALA A 160 17.49 -47.10 -38.71
N ILE A 161 16.41 -46.75 -38.01
CA ILE A 161 15.55 -45.62 -38.39
C ILE A 161 16.31 -44.29 -38.27
N LYS A 162 17.13 -44.13 -37.22
CA LYS A 162 17.99 -42.95 -37.04
C LYS A 162 18.93 -42.73 -38.23
N GLU A 163 19.55 -43.79 -38.77
CA GLU A 163 20.38 -43.71 -39.97
C GLU A 163 19.57 -43.32 -41.22
N MET A 164 18.35 -43.85 -41.36
CA MET A 164 17.45 -43.48 -42.47
C MET A 164 17.04 -42.01 -42.40
N VAL A 165 16.65 -41.52 -41.22
CA VAL A 165 16.28 -40.11 -40.99
C VAL A 165 17.45 -39.17 -41.24
N TYR A 166 18.66 -39.56 -40.80
CA TYR A 166 19.86 -38.81 -41.10
C TYR A 166 20.17 -38.79 -42.61
N GLY A 167 19.97 -39.90 -43.31
CA GLY A 167 20.07 -39.98 -44.77
C GLY A 167 19.05 -39.07 -45.49
N GLU A 168 17.80 -39.04 -45.01
CA GLU A 168 16.77 -38.15 -45.55
C GLU A 168 17.12 -36.67 -45.34
N LEU A 169 17.56 -36.28 -44.14
CA LEU A 169 18.03 -34.91 -43.85
C LEU A 169 19.18 -34.46 -44.77
N LYS A 170 20.05 -35.37 -45.21
CA LYS A 170 21.11 -35.08 -46.20
C LYS A 170 20.60 -34.94 -47.62
N SER A 171 19.54 -35.66 -47.97
CA SER A 171 18.99 -35.73 -49.33
C SER A 171 17.94 -34.67 -49.64
N ASN A 172 17.36 -34.06 -48.59
CA ASN A 172 16.38 -33.01 -48.71
C ASN A 172 17.08 -31.66 -48.87
N GLU A 173 16.63 -30.87 -49.84
CA GLU A 173 17.26 -29.57 -50.11
C GLU A 173 16.86 -28.50 -49.09
N THR A 174 15.67 -28.57 -48.46
CA THR A 174 15.16 -27.53 -47.55
C THR A 174 14.70 -28.07 -46.19
N ILE A 175 15.12 -27.42 -45.12
CA ILE A 175 14.71 -27.67 -43.72
C ILE A 175 14.26 -26.35 -43.11
N ILE A 176 13.09 -26.31 -42.48
CA ILE A 176 12.59 -25.14 -41.74
C ILE A 176 12.63 -25.47 -40.26
N VAL A 177 13.27 -24.61 -39.49
CA VAL A 177 13.46 -24.76 -38.05
C VAL A 177 12.70 -23.67 -37.31
N ALA A 178 11.95 -24.05 -36.29
CA ALA A 178 11.32 -23.15 -35.34
C ALA A 178 12.21 -23.04 -34.11
N SER A 179 12.60 -21.82 -33.77
CA SER A 179 13.43 -21.52 -32.60
C SER A 179 12.91 -20.28 -31.89
N ASN A 180 13.12 -20.21 -30.58
CA ASN A 180 13.07 -18.97 -29.82
C ASN A 180 14.52 -18.54 -29.49
N LYS A 181 14.71 -17.55 -28.61
CA LYS A 181 16.06 -17.05 -28.26
C LYS A 181 16.96 -18.08 -27.56
N GLU A 182 16.39 -19.16 -27.00
CA GLU A 182 17.08 -20.08 -26.10
C GLU A 182 17.12 -21.53 -26.62
N ASP A 183 16.12 -21.97 -27.41
CA ASP A 183 15.92 -23.38 -27.78
C ASP A 183 15.48 -23.56 -29.25
N THR A 184 15.86 -24.72 -29.80
CA THR A 184 15.22 -25.26 -31.01
C THR A 184 13.94 -25.98 -30.63
N MET A 185 12.80 -25.46 -31.09
CA MET A 185 11.46 -25.93 -30.68
C MET A 185 10.94 -27.07 -31.55
N GLY A 186 11.31 -27.09 -32.84
CA GLY A 186 10.90 -28.13 -33.78
C GLY A 186 11.37 -27.84 -35.19
N PHE A 187 11.21 -28.80 -36.09
CA PHE A 187 11.54 -28.62 -37.51
C PHE A 187 10.59 -29.38 -38.43
N ILE A 188 10.57 -28.95 -39.69
CA ILE A 188 9.87 -29.61 -40.78
C ILE A 188 10.79 -29.66 -42.00
N SER A 189 10.75 -30.75 -42.74
CA SER A 189 11.44 -30.89 -44.03
C SER A 189 10.44 -31.29 -45.11
N GLY A 190 10.85 -31.18 -46.37
CA GLY A 190 9.99 -31.55 -47.48
C GLY A 190 10.75 -31.66 -48.79
N LYS A 191 10.15 -32.38 -49.72
CA LYS A 191 10.54 -32.43 -51.13
C LYS A 191 9.29 -32.36 -52.00
N ASP A 192 9.19 -31.35 -52.87
CA ASP A 192 8.06 -31.14 -53.81
C ASP A 192 6.70 -31.05 -53.07
N ASP A 193 5.73 -31.93 -53.35
CA ASP A 193 4.41 -32.00 -52.71
C ASP A 193 4.36 -32.88 -51.45
N VAL A 194 5.52 -33.32 -50.96
CA VAL A 194 5.65 -34.23 -49.83
C VAL A 194 6.34 -33.56 -48.64
N LEU A 195 5.63 -33.47 -47.51
CA LEU A 195 6.23 -33.14 -46.23
C LEU A 195 6.84 -34.36 -45.58
N LYS A 196 8.11 -34.21 -45.21
CA LYS A 196 8.92 -35.23 -44.55
C LYS A 196 9.41 -34.71 -43.21
N LEU A 197 9.43 -35.56 -42.19
CA LEU A 197 10.10 -35.26 -40.92
C LEU A 197 9.58 -34.00 -40.19
N LEU A 198 8.28 -33.92 -39.89
CA LEU A 198 7.74 -32.91 -38.95
C LEU A 198 7.93 -33.41 -37.51
N PHE A 199 8.84 -32.77 -36.77
CA PHE A 199 9.13 -33.13 -35.38
C PHE A 199 9.15 -31.89 -34.48
N ILE A 200 8.59 -32.04 -33.28
CA ILE A 200 8.52 -30.99 -32.27
C ILE A 200 9.17 -31.56 -31.02
N SER A 201 10.05 -30.79 -30.37
CA SER A 201 10.59 -31.18 -29.07
C SER A 201 9.43 -31.35 -28.09
N PRO A 202 9.44 -32.38 -27.22
CA PRO A 202 8.36 -32.63 -26.28
C PRO A 202 7.95 -31.42 -25.43
N LYS A 203 8.93 -30.61 -25.01
CA LYS A 203 8.73 -29.37 -24.23
C LYS A 203 7.78 -28.37 -24.90
N TYR A 204 7.70 -28.38 -26.23
CA TYR A 204 6.96 -27.39 -27.03
C TYR A 204 5.73 -27.98 -27.75
N ARG A 205 5.34 -29.21 -27.42
CA ARG A 205 4.10 -29.80 -27.90
C ARG A 205 2.91 -28.98 -27.39
N PHE A 206 1.87 -28.89 -28.20
CA PHE A 206 0.64 -28.12 -27.91
C PHE A 206 0.81 -26.59 -27.82
N CYS A 207 2.00 -26.05 -28.06
CA CYS A 207 2.28 -24.61 -28.11
C CYS A 207 2.11 -23.99 -29.51
N GLY A 208 1.43 -24.66 -30.44
CA GLY A 208 1.18 -24.16 -31.80
C GLY A 208 2.40 -24.20 -32.76
N VAL A 209 3.57 -24.63 -32.32
CA VAL A 209 4.82 -24.71 -33.12
C VAL A 209 4.66 -25.54 -34.39
N GLY A 210 4.02 -26.72 -34.31
CA GLY A 210 3.77 -27.57 -35.48
C GLY A 210 2.89 -26.92 -36.54
N SER A 211 1.87 -26.17 -36.11
CA SER A 211 1.01 -25.41 -37.02
C SER A 211 1.74 -24.24 -37.67
N LYS A 212 2.65 -23.56 -36.93
CA LYS A 212 3.50 -22.48 -37.46
C LYS A 212 4.49 -23.00 -38.51
N LEU A 213 5.17 -24.12 -38.23
CA LEU A 213 6.06 -24.80 -39.19
C LEU A 213 5.32 -25.23 -40.46
N LEU A 214 4.13 -25.80 -40.31
CA LEU A 214 3.29 -26.24 -41.43
C LEU A 214 2.78 -25.06 -42.26
N ASN A 215 2.34 -23.98 -41.62
CA ASN A 215 1.92 -22.75 -42.32
C ASN A 215 3.04 -22.17 -43.16
N TYR A 216 4.24 -22.07 -42.59
CA TYR A 216 5.39 -21.56 -43.32
C TYR A 216 5.75 -22.45 -44.52
N ALA A 217 5.71 -23.78 -44.34
CA ALA A 217 5.88 -24.71 -45.47
C ALA A 217 4.79 -24.53 -46.54
N LEU A 218 3.54 -24.27 -46.18
CA LEU A 218 2.43 -24.02 -47.12
C LEU A 218 2.54 -22.69 -47.87
N GLU A 219 3.04 -21.65 -47.21
CA GLU A 219 3.18 -20.31 -47.76
C GLU A 219 4.41 -20.21 -48.68
N HIS A 220 5.52 -20.86 -48.31
CA HIS A 220 6.80 -20.67 -48.97
C HIS A 220 7.27 -21.87 -49.80
N TYR A 221 6.88 -23.10 -49.42
CA TYR A 221 7.47 -24.33 -49.97
C TYR A 221 6.53 -25.10 -50.92
N VAL A 222 5.33 -25.48 -50.47
CA VAL A 222 4.39 -26.30 -51.27
C VAL A 222 3.27 -25.50 -51.92
N LYS A 223 3.44 -24.18 -52.08
CA LYS A 223 2.38 -23.24 -52.45
C LYS A 223 1.70 -23.53 -53.80
N ASP A 224 2.43 -24.17 -54.72
CA ASP A 224 2.00 -24.40 -56.11
C ASP A 224 1.35 -25.78 -56.34
N TYR A 225 1.22 -26.59 -55.29
CA TYR A 225 0.61 -27.92 -55.38
C TYR A 225 -0.84 -27.93 -54.93
N LYS A 226 -1.62 -28.86 -55.48
CA LYS A 226 -3.03 -29.05 -55.10
C LYS A 226 -3.19 -29.88 -53.82
N TYR A 227 -2.32 -30.85 -53.63
CA TYR A 227 -2.37 -31.79 -52.51
C TYR A 227 -1.03 -31.80 -51.77
N LEU A 228 -1.10 -32.11 -50.48
CA LEU A 228 0.05 -32.28 -49.61
C LEU A 228 0.07 -33.69 -49.06
N TYR A 229 1.20 -34.37 -49.21
CA TYR A 229 1.38 -35.75 -48.77
C TYR A 229 2.33 -35.83 -47.59
N THR A 230 2.08 -36.76 -46.67
CA THR A 230 3.01 -37.10 -45.58
C THR A 230 2.79 -38.55 -45.14
N ASN A 231 3.67 -39.09 -44.30
CA ASN A 231 3.56 -40.45 -43.80
C ASN A 231 3.84 -40.52 -42.29
N CYS A 232 3.23 -41.50 -41.62
CA CYS A 232 3.37 -41.71 -40.18
C CYS A 232 3.28 -43.19 -39.87
N PHE A 233 3.99 -43.68 -38.85
CA PHE A 233 3.81 -45.07 -38.41
C PHE A 233 2.39 -45.28 -37.89
N LEU A 234 1.77 -46.41 -38.24
CA LEU A 234 0.38 -46.69 -37.90
C LEU A 234 0.15 -46.71 -36.38
N ASP A 235 1.16 -47.16 -35.62
CA ASP A 235 1.13 -47.23 -34.17
C ASP A 235 1.40 -45.86 -33.49
N ASN A 236 1.80 -44.84 -34.24
CA ASN A 236 1.89 -43.46 -33.74
C ASN A 236 0.51 -42.78 -33.81
N THR A 237 -0.38 -43.18 -32.90
CA THR A 237 -1.74 -42.66 -32.79
C THR A 237 -1.79 -41.14 -32.57
N GLN A 238 -0.80 -40.57 -31.89
CA GLN A 238 -0.67 -39.13 -31.64
C GLN A 238 -0.38 -38.35 -32.93
N GLY A 239 0.58 -38.81 -33.74
CA GLY A 239 0.91 -38.20 -35.03
C GLY A 239 -0.24 -38.30 -36.02
N ILE A 240 -0.91 -39.45 -36.08
CA ILE A 240 -2.11 -39.64 -36.92
C ILE A 240 -3.25 -38.71 -36.47
N GLY A 241 -3.46 -38.56 -35.16
CA GLY A 241 -4.44 -37.63 -34.60
C GLY A 241 -4.16 -36.18 -34.99
N PHE A 242 -2.90 -35.75 -34.92
CA PHE A 242 -2.47 -34.41 -35.36
C PHE A 242 -2.79 -34.17 -36.84
N PHE A 243 -2.38 -35.06 -37.75
CA PHE A 243 -2.63 -34.89 -39.18
C PHE A 243 -4.13 -34.97 -39.53
N LYS A 244 -4.91 -35.85 -38.89
CA LYS A 244 -6.36 -35.90 -39.08
C LYS A 244 -7.05 -34.61 -38.65
N LYS A 245 -6.65 -34.00 -37.52
CA LYS A 245 -7.17 -32.70 -37.04
C LYS A 245 -6.92 -31.59 -38.06
N LEU A 246 -5.84 -31.67 -38.83
CA LEU A 246 -5.51 -30.74 -39.91
C LEU A 246 -6.23 -31.04 -41.23
N GLY A 247 -7.07 -32.08 -41.30
CA GLY A 247 -7.80 -32.47 -42.51
C GLY A 247 -7.08 -33.45 -43.44
N PHE A 248 -5.97 -34.06 -43.00
CA PHE A 248 -5.35 -35.14 -43.76
C PHE A 248 -6.17 -36.43 -43.70
N LYS A 249 -6.33 -37.09 -44.85
CA LYS A 249 -7.02 -38.37 -45.01
C LYS A 249 -6.01 -39.48 -45.31
N ALA A 250 -6.18 -40.64 -44.68
CA ALA A 250 -5.39 -41.83 -44.98
C ALA A 250 -5.67 -42.32 -46.41
N ILE A 251 -4.61 -42.60 -47.17
CA ILE A 251 -4.68 -43.06 -48.55
C ILE A 251 -4.50 -44.58 -48.60
N ASN A 252 -3.37 -45.05 -48.07
CA ASN A 252 -2.99 -46.45 -48.01
C ASN A 252 -2.06 -46.68 -46.82
N ILE A 253 -1.85 -47.95 -46.48
CA ILE A 253 -0.87 -48.40 -45.49
C ILE A 253 0.19 -49.20 -46.25
N GLU A 254 1.45 -48.84 -46.06
CA GLU A 254 2.62 -49.53 -46.59
C GLU A 254 3.42 -50.15 -45.45
N ASN A 255 4.25 -51.12 -45.78
CA ASN A 255 5.03 -51.87 -44.80
C ASN A 255 6.50 -51.54 -45.01
N LEU A 256 7.11 -50.80 -44.07
CA LEU A 256 8.51 -50.44 -44.13
C LEU A 256 9.37 -51.58 -43.55
N PRO A 257 10.19 -52.27 -44.35
CA PRO A 257 11.06 -53.31 -43.85
C PRO A 257 12.26 -52.68 -43.13
N ILE A 258 12.41 -52.97 -41.84
CA ILE A 258 13.56 -52.57 -41.03
C ILE A 258 14.20 -53.84 -40.48
N LYS A 259 15.37 -54.19 -41.02
CA LYS A 259 16.07 -55.45 -40.72
C LYS A 259 15.16 -56.67 -40.91
N ASN A 260 14.78 -57.35 -39.83
CA ASN A 260 13.97 -58.58 -39.84
C ASN A 260 12.48 -58.34 -39.48
N LYS A 261 12.07 -57.08 -39.29
CA LYS A 261 10.69 -56.70 -38.94
C LYS A 261 10.12 -55.73 -39.98
N SER A 262 8.80 -55.70 -40.07
CA SER A 262 8.09 -54.79 -40.97
C SER A 262 7.14 -53.93 -40.16
N TYR A 263 7.23 -52.62 -40.35
CA TYR A 263 6.46 -51.63 -39.60
C TYR A 263 5.43 -50.97 -40.52
N PRO A 264 4.13 -51.00 -40.17
CA PRO A 264 3.10 -50.38 -40.97
C PRO A 264 3.20 -48.85 -40.90
N ILE A 265 3.19 -48.19 -42.06
CA ILE A 265 3.21 -46.75 -42.24
C ILE A 265 1.95 -46.34 -43.00
N VAL A 266 1.18 -45.41 -42.44
CA VAL A 266 0.03 -44.81 -43.11
C VAL A 266 0.48 -43.59 -43.91
N ASN A 267 0.16 -43.57 -45.20
CA ASN A 267 0.31 -42.39 -46.04
C ASN A 267 -0.95 -41.53 -45.96
N LEU A 268 -0.76 -40.22 -45.79
CA LEU A 268 -1.79 -39.24 -45.48
C LEU A 268 -1.77 -38.13 -46.54
N ARG A 269 -2.94 -37.64 -46.94
CA ARG A 269 -3.10 -36.52 -47.91
C ARG A 269 -4.09 -35.47 -47.44
N ALA A 270 -3.72 -34.19 -47.56
CA ALA A 270 -4.63 -33.05 -47.41
C ALA A 270 -4.74 -32.24 -48.71
N ASP A 271 -5.88 -31.56 -48.89
CA ASP A 271 -6.03 -30.52 -49.91
C ASP A 271 -5.41 -29.22 -49.40
N ILE A 272 -4.49 -28.62 -50.15
CA ILE A 272 -3.72 -27.45 -49.69
C ILE A 272 -4.60 -26.22 -49.51
N LYS A 273 -5.64 -26.05 -50.34
CA LYS A 273 -6.56 -24.91 -50.22
C LYS A 273 -7.35 -25.02 -48.91
N TYR A 274 -7.91 -26.20 -48.66
CA TYR A 274 -8.61 -26.48 -47.40
C TYR A 274 -7.68 -26.33 -46.19
N LEU A 275 -6.46 -26.85 -46.28
CA LEU A 275 -5.49 -26.79 -45.19
C LEU A 275 -5.06 -25.35 -44.87
N LYS A 276 -4.88 -24.48 -45.89
CA LYS A 276 -4.60 -23.05 -45.72
C LYS A 276 -5.78 -22.31 -45.08
N GLU A 277 -7.00 -22.59 -45.53
CA GLU A 277 -8.22 -22.03 -44.92
C GLU A 277 -8.35 -22.46 -43.45
N PHE A 278 -8.12 -23.74 -43.16
CA PHE A 278 -8.17 -24.32 -41.82
C PHE A 278 -7.11 -23.72 -40.88
N LEU A 279 -5.88 -23.55 -41.34
CA LEU A 279 -4.81 -22.99 -40.51
C LEU A 279 -4.92 -21.47 -40.33
N ASN A 280 -5.43 -20.74 -41.34
CA ASN A 280 -5.73 -19.31 -41.20
C ASN A 280 -6.91 -19.06 -40.25
N ALA A 281 -7.95 -19.91 -40.27
CA ALA A 281 -9.04 -19.84 -39.30
C ALA A 281 -8.57 -20.09 -37.85
N ASN A 282 -7.51 -20.89 -37.66
CA ASN A 282 -6.94 -21.21 -36.36
C ASN A 282 -5.83 -20.25 -35.87
N ARG A 283 -5.35 -19.33 -36.73
CA ARG A 283 -4.35 -18.29 -36.41
C ARG A 283 -4.84 -17.30 -35.32
N TYR A 284 -6.15 -17.20 -35.12
CA TYR A 284 -6.79 -16.27 -34.18
C TYR A 284 -7.27 -16.93 -32.86
N ARG A 285 -6.75 -18.12 -32.49
CA ARG A 285 -7.12 -18.82 -31.24
C ARG A 285 -6.38 -18.22 -30.02
N ASN A 286 -6.74 -17.01 -29.61
CA ASN A 286 -6.36 -16.48 -28.30
C ASN A 286 -6.93 -17.37 -27.17
N LYS A 287 -6.06 -18.07 -26.43
CA LYS A 287 -6.43 -18.80 -25.21
C LYS A 287 -6.67 -17.79 -24.08
N LYS A 288 -7.87 -17.23 -24.01
CA LYS A 288 -8.36 -16.62 -22.75
C LYS A 288 -8.50 -17.69 -21.68
N ALA A 289 -8.24 -17.33 -20.42
CA ALA A 289 -8.46 -18.20 -19.28
C ALA A 289 -9.90 -18.75 -19.25
N PRO A 290 -10.10 -20.00 -18.81
CA PRO A 290 -11.44 -20.60 -18.71
C PRO A 290 -12.27 -19.86 -17.65
N ILE A 291 -13.56 -19.68 -17.92
CA ILE A 291 -14.53 -19.09 -16.99
C ILE A 291 -14.84 -20.08 -15.87
N LEU A 292 -15.07 -21.34 -16.22
CA LEU A 292 -15.20 -22.45 -15.26
C LEU A 292 -14.39 -23.63 -15.76
N ARG A 293 -13.87 -24.43 -14.83
CA ARG A 293 -13.08 -25.62 -15.14
C ARG A 293 -13.55 -26.82 -14.31
N ALA A 294 -13.62 -27.97 -14.97
CA ALA A 294 -13.78 -29.30 -14.37
C ALA A 294 -12.59 -30.18 -14.77
N PRO A 295 -12.42 -31.37 -14.17
CA PRO A 295 -11.30 -32.26 -14.45
C PRO A 295 -11.12 -32.60 -15.94
N GLU A 296 -12.22 -32.66 -16.71
CA GLU A 296 -12.19 -33.03 -18.14
C GLU A 296 -12.72 -31.93 -19.08
N LEU A 297 -13.25 -30.83 -18.51
CA LEU A 297 -13.99 -29.81 -19.25
C LEU A 297 -13.55 -28.38 -18.91
N ILE A 298 -13.65 -27.51 -19.92
CA ILE A 298 -13.47 -26.07 -19.82
C ILE A 298 -14.74 -25.39 -20.31
N ILE A 299 -15.18 -24.38 -19.57
CA ILE A 299 -16.21 -23.43 -19.99
C ILE A 299 -15.52 -22.10 -20.27
N ARG A 300 -15.72 -21.51 -21.44
CA ARG A 300 -15.10 -20.22 -21.84
C ARG A 300 -16.05 -19.33 -22.64
N GLU A 301 -15.72 -18.05 -22.81
CA GLU A 301 -16.47 -17.13 -23.69
C GLU A 301 -16.63 -17.71 -25.11
N LEU A 302 -17.81 -17.53 -25.71
CA LEU A 302 -18.00 -17.79 -27.13
C LEU A 302 -17.24 -16.75 -27.96
N GLN A 303 -16.56 -17.24 -28.98
CA GLN A 303 -15.69 -16.46 -29.87
C GLN A 303 -16.20 -16.55 -31.31
N HIS A 304 -15.81 -15.59 -32.16
CA HIS A 304 -16.13 -15.61 -33.60
C HIS A 304 -15.71 -16.90 -34.29
N LYS A 305 -14.65 -17.55 -33.82
CA LYS A 305 -14.20 -18.87 -34.32
C LYS A 305 -15.21 -20.00 -34.08
N ASP A 306 -16.08 -19.86 -33.09
CA ASP A 306 -17.04 -20.90 -32.70
C ASP A 306 -18.28 -20.87 -33.62
N LEU A 307 -18.38 -19.89 -34.54
CA LEU A 307 -19.54 -19.69 -35.41
C LEU A 307 -19.91 -20.94 -36.23
N GLU A 308 -18.92 -21.67 -36.76
CA GLU A 308 -19.15 -22.89 -37.54
C GLU A 308 -19.61 -24.06 -36.66
N ASP A 309 -19.04 -24.19 -35.45
CA ASP A 309 -19.47 -25.17 -34.46
C ASP A 309 -20.88 -24.87 -33.93
N ILE A 310 -21.20 -23.58 -33.73
CA ILE A 310 -22.52 -23.09 -33.35
C ILE A 310 -23.54 -23.42 -34.45
N LYS A 311 -23.24 -23.11 -35.72
CA LYS A 311 -24.10 -23.49 -36.85
C LYS A 311 -24.40 -24.97 -36.85
N PHE A 312 -23.37 -25.80 -36.71
CA PHE A 312 -23.53 -27.24 -36.70
C PHE A 312 -24.41 -27.72 -35.54
N SER A 313 -24.21 -27.16 -34.34
CA SER A 313 -25.04 -27.44 -33.16
C SER A 313 -26.46 -26.85 -33.19
N LEU A 314 -26.79 -25.98 -34.14
CA LEU A 314 -28.13 -25.35 -34.23
C LEU A 314 -28.94 -25.83 -35.44
N GLN A 315 -28.31 -26.54 -36.39
CA GLN A 315 -28.93 -27.02 -37.64
C GLN A 315 -29.32 -28.50 -37.63
N ASP A 316 -28.88 -29.31 -36.65
CA ASP A 316 -29.19 -30.74 -36.61
C ASP A 316 -30.65 -30.96 -36.13
N ASN A 317 -31.52 -31.40 -37.05
CA ASN A 317 -32.99 -31.54 -36.85
C ASN A 317 -33.41 -32.54 -35.76
N ASP A 318 -32.46 -33.28 -35.17
CA ASP A 318 -32.70 -34.27 -34.13
C ASP A 318 -32.38 -33.80 -32.71
N GLU A 319 -31.96 -32.54 -32.48
CA GLU A 319 -31.42 -32.10 -31.18
C GLU A 319 -32.39 -32.04 -29.97
N VAL A 320 -31.86 -32.38 -28.79
CA VAL A 320 -32.53 -32.38 -27.47
C VAL A 320 -31.85 -31.34 -26.57
N GLY A 321 -32.30 -30.09 -26.68
CA GLY A 321 -31.95 -28.98 -25.80
C GLY A 321 -33.19 -28.15 -25.51
N THR A 322 -33.12 -27.32 -24.45
CA THR A 322 -34.17 -26.38 -24.00
C THR A 322 -34.80 -25.55 -25.14
N TRP A 323 -34.13 -25.48 -26.29
CA TRP A 323 -34.55 -24.80 -27.50
C TRP A 323 -34.42 -25.72 -28.73
N ARG A 324 -35.44 -26.54 -29.02
CA ARG A 324 -35.61 -27.03 -30.40
C ARG A 324 -36.05 -25.85 -31.26
N PHE A 325 -35.11 -25.28 -31.99
CA PHE A 325 -35.43 -24.37 -33.08
C PHE A 325 -35.82 -25.22 -34.30
N ASN A 326 -37.09 -25.19 -34.73
CA ASN A 326 -37.48 -25.69 -36.07
C ASN A 326 -37.01 -24.68 -37.15
N PHE A 327 -35.76 -24.24 -37.08
CA PHE A 327 -35.23 -23.17 -37.89
C PHE A 327 -34.09 -23.65 -38.78
N ASP A 328 -34.11 -23.17 -40.01
CA ASP A 328 -32.93 -23.12 -40.86
C ASP A 328 -32.02 -22.00 -40.32
N PHE A 329 -31.06 -22.36 -39.45
CA PHE A 329 -30.08 -21.42 -38.90
C PHE A 329 -29.07 -21.04 -40.01
N THR A 330 -29.51 -20.24 -40.98
CA THR A 330 -28.64 -19.68 -42.01
C THR A 330 -27.48 -18.89 -41.39
N ASN A 331 -26.37 -18.71 -42.12
CA ASN A 331 -25.17 -18.01 -41.61
C ASN A 331 -25.43 -16.67 -40.90
N PRO A 332 -26.34 -15.81 -41.41
CA PRO A 332 -26.73 -14.58 -40.70
C PRO A 332 -27.31 -14.81 -39.29
N ASN A 333 -28.17 -15.83 -39.11
CA ASN A 333 -28.86 -16.09 -37.84
C ASN A 333 -27.92 -16.64 -36.76
N ALA A 334 -26.94 -17.47 -37.14
CA ALA A 334 -25.93 -17.99 -36.21
C ALA A 334 -24.97 -16.90 -35.74
N GLN A 335 -24.65 -15.95 -36.62
CA GLN A 335 -23.83 -14.79 -36.28
C GLN A 335 -24.60 -13.84 -35.34
N GLU A 336 -25.87 -13.61 -35.60
CA GLU A 336 -26.74 -12.82 -34.71
C GLU A 336 -26.84 -13.46 -33.32
N TRP A 337 -27.03 -14.78 -33.24
CA TRP A 337 -27.02 -15.51 -31.98
C TRP A 337 -25.71 -15.34 -31.20
N LEU A 338 -24.57 -15.50 -31.88
CA LEU A 338 -23.26 -15.31 -31.26
C LEU A 338 -23.08 -13.88 -30.74
N ASN A 339 -23.50 -12.88 -31.52
CA ASN A 339 -23.44 -11.47 -31.12
C ASN A 339 -24.27 -11.23 -29.85
N ILE A 340 -25.50 -11.77 -29.79
CA ILE A 340 -26.38 -11.69 -28.61
C ILE A 340 -25.68 -12.29 -27.38
N GLN A 341 -25.03 -13.45 -27.51
CA GLN A 341 -24.32 -14.06 -26.38
C GLN A 341 -23.08 -13.24 -25.96
N GLN A 342 -22.31 -12.71 -26.91
CA GLN A 342 -21.15 -11.87 -26.62
C GLN A 342 -21.54 -10.56 -25.93
N GLU A 343 -22.63 -9.96 -26.38
CA GLU A 343 -23.21 -8.77 -25.77
C GLU A 343 -23.75 -9.08 -24.36
N SER A 344 -24.41 -10.23 -24.18
CA SER A 344 -24.83 -10.71 -22.86
C SER A 344 -23.66 -10.84 -21.89
N TYR A 345 -22.50 -11.38 -22.31
CA TYR A 345 -21.30 -11.41 -21.45
C TYR A 345 -20.77 -10.04 -21.11
N LYS A 346 -20.73 -9.18 -22.12
CA LYS A 346 -20.20 -7.84 -21.97
C LYS A 346 -21.01 -7.07 -20.92
N ASN A 347 -22.33 -7.17 -21.02
CA ASN A 347 -23.27 -6.42 -20.20
C ASN A 347 -23.50 -7.09 -18.85
N PHE A 348 -23.81 -8.39 -18.80
CA PHE A 348 -24.27 -9.08 -17.59
C PHE A 348 -23.20 -9.97 -16.94
N GLY A 349 -22.08 -10.20 -17.62
CA GLY A 349 -21.02 -11.11 -17.16
C GLY A 349 -21.35 -12.60 -17.35
N PHE A 350 -22.51 -12.92 -17.90
CA PHE A 350 -22.95 -14.29 -18.20
C PHE A 350 -23.83 -14.35 -19.46
N GLY A 351 -24.05 -15.56 -19.95
CA GLY A 351 -24.63 -15.92 -21.26
C GLY A 351 -24.39 -17.42 -21.51
N LEU A 352 -24.62 -17.92 -22.72
CA LEU A 352 -24.31 -19.31 -23.10
C LEU A 352 -22.86 -19.50 -23.55
N TRP A 353 -22.04 -20.14 -22.71
CA TRP A 353 -20.59 -20.26 -22.90
C TRP A 353 -20.23 -21.46 -23.78
N ALA A 354 -19.05 -21.43 -24.40
CA ALA A 354 -18.50 -22.62 -25.03
C ALA A 354 -18.16 -23.65 -23.95
N LEU A 355 -18.66 -24.87 -24.11
CA LEU A 355 -18.23 -26.05 -23.35
C LEU A 355 -17.26 -26.85 -24.23
N GLU A 356 -16.07 -27.10 -23.72
CA GLU A 356 -15.01 -27.80 -24.45
C GLU A 356 -14.30 -28.84 -23.58
N THR A 357 -13.66 -29.82 -24.22
CA THR A 357 -12.69 -30.69 -23.54
C THR A 357 -11.42 -29.91 -23.19
N LEU A 358 -10.56 -30.46 -22.30
CA LEU A 358 -9.23 -29.88 -22.02
C LEU A 358 -8.36 -29.71 -23.28
N ASP A 359 -8.60 -30.54 -24.30
CA ASP A 359 -7.88 -30.51 -25.57
C ASP A 359 -8.44 -29.48 -26.57
N GLY A 360 -9.46 -28.70 -26.16
CA GLY A 360 -10.06 -27.63 -26.94
C GLY A 360 -11.04 -28.10 -28.02
N GLU A 361 -11.67 -29.27 -27.82
CA GLU A 361 -12.76 -29.75 -28.68
C GLU A 361 -14.08 -29.16 -28.23
N PHE A 362 -14.79 -28.47 -29.13
CA PHE A 362 -16.08 -27.86 -28.84
C PHE A 362 -17.20 -28.89 -28.74
N ILE A 363 -17.73 -29.05 -27.52
CA ILE A 363 -18.80 -30.00 -27.17
C ILE A 363 -20.17 -29.38 -27.42
N GLY A 364 -20.33 -28.09 -27.10
CA GLY A 364 -21.60 -27.38 -27.19
C GLY A 364 -21.60 -26.06 -26.41
N GLN A 365 -22.77 -25.54 -26.12
CA GLN A 365 -23.00 -24.30 -25.39
C GLN A 365 -23.68 -24.59 -24.03
N VAL A 366 -23.21 -23.97 -22.95
CA VAL A 366 -23.84 -24.10 -21.62
C VAL A 366 -23.71 -22.80 -20.86
N GLY A 367 -24.73 -22.39 -20.11
CA GLY A 367 -24.64 -21.13 -19.39
C GLY A 367 -25.94 -20.66 -18.76
N LEU A 368 -26.00 -19.36 -18.55
CA LEU A 368 -27.08 -18.66 -17.87
C LEU A 368 -27.66 -17.59 -18.79
N ASN A 369 -28.98 -17.41 -18.80
CA ASN A 369 -29.67 -16.37 -19.55
C ASN A 369 -30.74 -15.70 -18.69
N ILE A 370 -31.06 -14.44 -18.98
CA ILE A 370 -32.22 -13.77 -18.38
C ILE A 370 -33.46 -14.12 -19.22
N GLN A 371 -34.46 -14.77 -18.62
CA GLN A 371 -35.65 -15.25 -19.34
C GLN A 371 -36.96 -14.88 -18.63
N ASP A 372 -38.02 -14.66 -19.42
CA ASP A 372 -39.40 -14.57 -18.90
C ASP A 372 -39.86 -15.93 -18.37
N ILE A 373 -40.24 -15.96 -17.09
CA ILE A 373 -40.69 -17.14 -16.35
C ILE A 373 -42.21 -17.13 -16.11
N GLY A 374 -42.94 -16.18 -16.71
CA GLY A 374 -44.38 -16.01 -16.64
C GLY A 374 -44.82 -14.85 -15.74
N ASN A 375 -46.05 -14.36 -15.95
CA ASN A 375 -46.66 -13.24 -15.18
C ASN A 375 -45.82 -11.95 -15.17
N ASN A 376 -45.14 -11.63 -16.29
CA ASN A 376 -44.22 -10.49 -16.41
C ASN A 376 -43.03 -10.53 -15.42
N LYS A 377 -42.65 -11.73 -14.94
CA LYS A 377 -41.45 -11.91 -14.11
C LYS A 377 -40.30 -12.44 -14.97
N LYS A 378 -39.10 -11.92 -14.74
CA LYS A 378 -37.85 -12.44 -15.31
C LYS A 378 -37.11 -13.25 -14.25
N GLY A 379 -36.26 -14.19 -14.68
CA GLY A 379 -35.36 -14.94 -13.80
C GLY A 379 -34.15 -15.48 -14.56
N ILE A 380 -33.13 -15.94 -13.82
CA ILE A 380 -31.95 -16.60 -14.40
C ILE A 380 -32.32 -18.03 -14.83
N GLU A 381 -32.33 -18.27 -16.13
CA GLU A 381 -32.48 -19.58 -16.76
C GLU A 381 -31.11 -20.23 -16.95
N VAL A 382 -30.94 -21.46 -16.48
CA VAL A 382 -29.81 -22.30 -16.89
C VAL A 382 -30.17 -23.04 -18.18
N ALA A 383 -29.30 -22.96 -19.18
CA ALA A 383 -29.54 -23.56 -20.49
C ALA A 383 -28.29 -24.28 -21.01
N CYS A 384 -28.53 -25.31 -21.82
CA CYS A 384 -27.48 -26.19 -22.35
C CYS A 384 -27.91 -26.74 -23.72
N LEU A 385 -27.03 -26.61 -24.70
CA LEU A 385 -27.18 -27.04 -26.10
C LEU A 385 -25.92 -27.84 -26.47
N ILE A 386 -26.02 -29.15 -26.64
CA ILE A 386 -24.85 -30.04 -26.76
C ILE A 386 -24.95 -30.83 -28.06
N LYS A 387 -23.83 -31.01 -28.76
CA LYS A 387 -23.79 -31.85 -29.98
C LYS A 387 -24.25 -33.27 -29.66
N LYS A 388 -25.01 -33.86 -30.59
CA LYS A 388 -25.66 -35.19 -30.45
C LYS A 388 -24.74 -36.32 -29.99
N GLU A 389 -23.50 -36.33 -30.48
CA GLU A 389 -22.50 -37.34 -30.14
C GLU A 389 -22.12 -37.38 -28.65
N TYR A 390 -22.36 -36.29 -27.90
CA TYR A 390 -22.02 -36.19 -26.47
C TYR A 390 -23.20 -36.40 -25.52
N TRP A 391 -24.43 -36.66 -26.01
CA TRP A 391 -25.61 -36.75 -25.13
C TRP A 391 -25.58 -37.90 -24.12
N GLY A 392 -24.91 -39.00 -24.46
CA GLY A 392 -24.73 -40.15 -23.56
C GLY A 392 -23.60 -40.00 -22.56
N THR A 393 -22.89 -38.87 -22.56
CA THR A 393 -21.75 -38.60 -21.67
C THR A 393 -22.18 -37.86 -20.40
N SER A 394 -21.27 -37.73 -19.43
CA SER A 394 -21.47 -36.89 -18.25
C SER A 394 -21.38 -35.39 -18.54
N TYR A 395 -20.88 -34.97 -19.71
CA TYR A 395 -20.52 -33.57 -19.98
C TYR A 395 -21.68 -32.57 -19.88
N PRO A 396 -22.90 -32.85 -20.38
CA PRO A 396 -24.04 -31.93 -20.20
C PRO A 396 -24.39 -31.73 -18.72
N TYR A 397 -24.32 -32.80 -17.91
CA TYR A 397 -24.61 -32.75 -16.47
C TYR A 397 -23.53 -31.96 -15.73
N GLU A 398 -22.26 -32.19 -16.05
CA GLU A 398 -21.16 -31.46 -15.42
C GLU A 398 -21.19 -29.97 -15.78
N GLY A 399 -21.43 -29.63 -17.05
CA GLY A 399 -21.58 -28.25 -17.51
C GLY A 399 -22.72 -27.53 -16.80
N LEU A 400 -23.92 -28.12 -16.75
CA LEU A 400 -25.06 -27.57 -16.02
C LEU A 400 -24.78 -27.41 -14.53
N ARG A 401 -24.12 -28.39 -13.90
CA ARG A 401 -23.74 -28.33 -12.48
C ARG A 401 -22.79 -27.16 -12.19
N LEU A 402 -21.82 -26.93 -13.07
CA LEU A 402 -20.89 -25.80 -12.95
C LEU A 402 -21.64 -24.46 -13.07
N CYS A 403 -22.55 -24.33 -14.04
CA CYS A 403 -23.34 -23.10 -14.22
C CYS A 403 -24.30 -22.84 -13.04
N ILE A 404 -24.95 -23.88 -12.50
CA ILE A 404 -25.80 -23.77 -11.31
C ILE A 404 -24.96 -23.35 -10.10
N ARG A 405 -23.77 -23.93 -9.92
CA ARG A 405 -22.84 -23.52 -8.86
C ARG A 405 -22.40 -22.07 -9.02
N TYR A 406 -22.08 -21.65 -10.24
CA TYR A 406 -21.75 -20.26 -10.53
C TYR A 406 -22.91 -19.32 -10.17
N ALA A 407 -24.14 -19.64 -10.57
CA ALA A 407 -25.31 -18.84 -10.22
C ALA A 407 -25.55 -18.74 -8.70
N ILE A 408 -25.36 -19.82 -7.93
CA ILE A 408 -25.57 -19.80 -6.48
C ILE A 408 -24.42 -19.12 -5.73
N HIS A 409 -23.17 -19.47 -6.05
CA HIS A 409 -22.00 -19.08 -5.26
C HIS A 409 -21.36 -17.78 -5.72
N ASN A 410 -21.38 -17.51 -7.03
CA ASN A 410 -20.81 -16.28 -7.60
C ASN A 410 -21.90 -15.23 -7.75
N LEU A 411 -23.06 -15.57 -8.31
CA LEU A 411 -24.13 -14.59 -8.55
C LEU A 411 -25.14 -14.47 -7.40
N HIS A 412 -24.98 -15.24 -6.31
CA HIS A 412 -25.87 -15.23 -5.14
C HIS A 412 -27.37 -15.43 -5.45
N CYS A 413 -27.69 -16.11 -6.56
CA CYS A 413 -29.08 -16.35 -6.96
C CYS A 413 -29.74 -17.40 -6.05
N LEU A 414 -30.90 -17.07 -5.48
CA LEU A 414 -31.69 -18.00 -4.67
C LEU A 414 -32.57 -18.92 -5.52
N LYS A 415 -32.99 -18.43 -6.70
CA LYS A 415 -33.85 -19.15 -7.63
C LYS A 415 -33.20 -19.24 -9.00
N ILE A 416 -33.05 -20.45 -9.50
CA ILE A 416 -32.55 -20.73 -10.85
C ILE A 416 -33.63 -21.48 -11.60
N TYR A 417 -33.93 -21.05 -12.82
CA TYR A 417 -35.03 -21.59 -13.61
C TYR A 417 -34.51 -22.41 -14.78
N ALA A 418 -35.36 -23.29 -15.31
CA ALA A 418 -35.16 -23.95 -16.59
C ALA A 418 -36.51 -24.01 -17.30
N ALA A 419 -36.67 -23.35 -18.43
CA ALA A 419 -37.90 -23.43 -19.21
C ALA A 419 -37.74 -24.45 -20.33
N LEU A 420 -38.39 -25.59 -20.16
CA LEU A 420 -38.20 -26.81 -20.95
C LEU A 420 -39.42 -27.10 -21.82
N ARG A 421 -39.21 -27.44 -23.09
CA ARG A 421 -40.30 -27.86 -23.97
C ARG A 421 -40.99 -29.11 -23.44
N HIS A 422 -42.29 -29.22 -23.67
CA HIS A 422 -43.07 -30.38 -23.22
C HIS A 422 -42.64 -31.70 -23.87
N ASP A 423 -42.07 -31.66 -25.07
CA ASP A 423 -41.61 -32.84 -25.82
C ASP A 423 -40.13 -33.21 -25.58
N ASP A 424 -39.38 -32.40 -24.83
CA ASP A 424 -37.97 -32.64 -24.53
C ASP A 424 -37.80 -33.50 -23.25
N ARG A 425 -37.90 -34.81 -23.42
CA ARG A 425 -37.75 -35.76 -22.29
C ARG A 425 -36.36 -35.72 -21.66
N GLY A 426 -35.30 -35.54 -22.45
CA GLY A 426 -33.93 -35.56 -21.94
C GLY A 426 -33.63 -34.37 -21.02
N ALA A 427 -34.10 -33.18 -21.39
CA ALA A 427 -33.93 -31.99 -20.58
C ALA A 427 -34.85 -31.99 -19.34
N ILE A 428 -36.06 -32.54 -19.44
CA ILE A 428 -36.94 -32.79 -18.29
C ILE A 428 -36.29 -33.76 -17.29
N ASP A 429 -35.67 -34.84 -17.75
CA ASP A 429 -35.01 -35.79 -16.86
C ASP A 429 -33.77 -35.18 -16.19
N ARG A 430 -33.01 -34.31 -16.87
CA ARG A 430 -31.94 -33.52 -16.25
C ARG A 430 -32.47 -32.59 -15.15
N ALA A 431 -33.58 -31.89 -15.37
CA ALA A 431 -34.18 -31.04 -14.34
C ALA A 431 -34.59 -31.84 -13.09
N LYS A 432 -35.08 -33.07 -13.25
CA LYS A 432 -35.37 -33.97 -12.13
C LYS A 432 -34.10 -34.37 -11.36
N VAL A 433 -32.99 -34.63 -12.05
CA VAL A 433 -31.69 -34.95 -11.43
C VAL A 433 -31.18 -33.79 -10.55
N PHE A 434 -31.43 -32.55 -10.97
CA PHE A 434 -31.12 -31.36 -10.16
C PHE A 434 -32.23 -31.00 -9.14
N GLU A 435 -33.21 -31.89 -8.92
CA GLU A 435 -34.32 -31.69 -7.97
C GLU A 435 -35.13 -30.40 -8.22
N MET A 436 -35.26 -29.98 -9.48
CA MET A 436 -36.03 -28.78 -9.85
C MET A 436 -37.52 -29.15 -10.00
N PRO A 437 -38.44 -28.72 -9.12
CA PRO A 437 -39.88 -28.88 -9.35
C PRO A 437 -40.40 -28.00 -10.48
N CYS A 438 -41.44 -28.48 -11.19
CA CYS A 438 -42.20 -27.68 -12.16
C CYS A 438 -43.07 -26.65 -11.41
N VAL A 439 -42.87 -25.37 -11.69
CA VAL A 439 -43.54 -24.23 -11.02
C VAL A 439 -44.52 -23.47 -11.91
N GLY A 440 -44.55 -23.74 -13.22
CA GLY A 440 -45.48 -23.08 -14.12
C GLY A 440 -45.32 -23.49 -15.58
N ASN A 441 -46.06 -22.83 -16.47
CA ASN A 441 -45.92 -22.98 -17.92
C ASN A 441 -45.85 -21.59 -18.56
N ILE A 442 -45.03 -21.47 -19.59
CA ILE A 442 -44.91 -20.27 -20.43
C ILE A 442 -45.02 -20.67 -21.91
N SER A 443 -45.25 -19.68 -22.77
CA SER A 443 -45.15 -19.86 -24.21
C SER A 443 -44.09 -18.91 -24.72
N LYS A 444 -43.03 -19.46 -25.30
CA LYS A 444 -41.95 -18.67 -25.89
C LYS A 444 -42.26 -18.49 -27.39
N GLU A 445 -42.08 -17.28 -27.91
CA GLU A 445 -42.41 -16.95 -29.31
C GLU A 445 -41.13 -16.91 -30.15
N PHE A 446 -41.14 -17.65 -31.26
CA PHE A 446 -40.04 -17.74 -32.22
C PHE A 446 -40.58 -17.57 -33.61
N ASP A 447 -40.16 -16.51 -34.31
CA ASP A 447 -40.60 -16.17 -35.68
C ASP A 447 -42.13 -16.34 -35.86
N ASN A 448 -42.88 -15.64 -34.99
CA ASN A 448 -44.34 -15.66 -34.92
C ASN A 448 -44.99 -17.02 -34.56
N THR A 449 -44.20 -18.02 -34.14
CA THR A 449 -44.70 -19.32 -33.66
C THR A 449 -44.56 -19.43 -32.15
N LYS A 450 -45.67 -19.73 -31.46
CA LYS A 450 -45.72 -19.89 -30.00
C LYS A 450 -45.47 -21.33 -29.58
N ILE A 451 -44.39 -21.56 -28.83
CA ILE A 451 -43.94 -22.87 -28.39
C ILE A 451 -44.15 -23.03 -26.86
N PRO A 452 -44.92 -24.02 -26.40
CA PRO A 452 -45.20 -24.22 -24.98
C PRO A 452 -44.01 -24.84 -24.24
N HIS A 453 -43.71 -24.30 -23.05
CA HIS A 453 -42.64 -24.76 -22.16
C HIS A 453 -43.17 -24.90 -20.73
N SER A 454 -42.68 -25.91 -20.01
CA SER A 454 -42.80 -26.06 -18.55
C SER A 454 -41.63 -25.36 -17.87
N VAL A 455 -41.90 -24.54 -16.86
CA VAL A 455 -40.86 -23.84 -16.08
C VAL A 455 -40.56 -24.66 -14.83
N PHE A 456 -39.29 -25.03 -14.68
CA PHE A 456 -38.76 -25.72 -13.50
C PHE A 456 -37.91 -24.74 -12.69
N CYS A 457 -37.89 -24.88 -11.37
CA CYS A 457 -37.16 -23.96 -10.49
C CYS A 457 -36.36 -24.72 -9.43
N LEU A 458 -35.07 -24.43 -9.33
CA LEU A 458 -34.23 -24.79 -8.19
C LEU A 458 -34.27 -23.65 -7.18
N THR A 459 -34.61 -23.95 -5.93
CA THR A 459 -34.43 -23.00 -4.82
C THR A 459 -33.24 -23.44 -3.98
N SER A 460 -32.24 -22.57 -3.85
CA SER A 460 -31.03 -22.85 -3.07
C SER A 460 -31.37 -23.02 -1.57
N LYS A 461 -30.76 -24.02 -0.92
CA LYS A 461 -30.88 -24.28 0.54
C LYS A 461 -29.74 -23.66 1.37
N HIS A 462 -28.82 -22.92 0.75
CA HIS A 462 -27.71 -22.30 1.47
C HIS A 462 -28.21 -21.23 2.45
N GLU A 463 -27.73 -21.27 3.71
CA GLU A 463 -27.91 -20.18 4.67
C GLU A 463 -27.24 -18.92 4.12
N ARG A 464 -27.98 -17.80 4.11
CA ARG A 464 -27.51 -16.51 3.62
C ARG A 464 -26.32 -16.02 4.44
N THR A 465 -25.28 -15.56 3.76
CA THR A 465 -24.60 -14.34 4.18
C THR A 465 -25.42 -13.18 3.62
N GLU A 466 -25.98 -12.33 4.49
CA GLU A 466 -26.54 -11.04 4.06
C GLU A 466 -25.51 -10.35 3.16
N LEU A 467 -25.92 -9.76 2.03
CA LEU A 467 -24.99 -8.88 1.31
C LEU A 467 -24.55 -7.82 2.30
N PHE A 468 -23.27 -7.82 2.60
CA PHE A 468 -22.68 -6.94 3.59
C PHE A 468 -21.40 -6.40 2.95
N ILE A 469 -21.54 -5.29 2.24
CA ILE A 469 -20.39 -4.57 1.71
C ILE A 469 -20.08 -3.45 2.68
N GLU A 470 -18.90 -3.54 3.27
CA GLU A 470 -18.41 -2.58 4.23
C GLU A 470 -17.36 -1.69 3.55
N THR A 471 -17.64 -0.40 3.38
CA THR A 471 -16.67 0.59 2.87
C THR A 471 -15.92 1.23 4.04
N GLU A 472 -15.21 2.34 3.86
CA GLU A 472 -14.61 3.07 4.98
C GLU A 472 -15.70 3.63 5.93
N HIS A 473 -16.73 4.29 5.37
CA HIS A 473 -17.72 5.03 6.15
C HIS A 473 -19.15 4.46 6.10
N THR A 474 -19.44 3.56 5.17
CA THR A 474 -20.80 3.09 4.92
C THR A 474 -20.91 1.57 4.96
N ILE A 475 -22.13 1.10 5.22
CA ILE A 475 -22.53 -0.30 5.13
C ILE A 475 -23.62 -0.38 4.08
N ILE A 476 -23.43 -1.27 3.10
CA ILE A 476 -24.44 -1.62 2.11
C ILE A 476 -24.99 -2.98 2.48
N ARG A 477 -26.32 -3.05 2.68
CA ARG A 477 -27.02 -4.31 2.96
C ARG A 477 -28.27 -4.51 2.13
N GLU A 478 -28.75 -5.75 2.09
CA GLU A 478 -30.04 -6.07 1.48
C GLU A 478 -31.17 -5.19 2.01
N LEU A 479 -32.03 -4.72 1.10
CA LEU A 479 -33.23 -3.97 1.42
C LEU A 479 -34.30 -4.92 1.97
N VAL A 480 -34.94 -4.58 3.08
CA VAL A 480 -36.01 -5.40 3.67
C VAL A 480 -37.34 -4.62 3.70
N ILE A 481 -38.46 -5.32 3.88
CA ILE A 481 -39.78 -4.66 3.84
C ILE A 481 -39.94 -3.67 5.00
N GLU A 482 -39.27 -3.91 6.12
CA GLU A 482 -39.21 -3.02 7.28
C GLU A 482 -38.52 -1.68 6.97
N ASP A 483 -37.69 -1.62 5.91
CA ASP A 483 -37.05 -0.38 5.48
C ASP A 483 -38.05 0.59 4.81
N ALA A 484 -39.29 0.17 4.52
CA ALA A 484 -40.28 1.01 3.84
C ALA A 484 -40.51 2.36 4.52
N LEU A 485 -40.53 2.40 5.86
CA LEU A 485 -40.73 3.64 6.60
C LEU A 485 -39.53 4.59 6.49
N VAL A 486 -38.30 4.08 6.59
CA VAL A 486 -37.08 4.90 6.51
C VAL A 486 -36.78 5.35 5.08
N VAL A 487 -37.09 4.51 4.09
CA VAL A 487 -37.00 4.86 2.66
C VAL A 487 -38.04 5.93 2.31
N LYS A 488 -39.27 5.82 2.84
CA LYS A 488 -40.30 6.85 2.67
C LYS A 488 -39.86 8.18 3.25
N ASP A 489 -39.38 8.19 4.50
CA ASP A 489 -38.88 9.40 5.16
C ASP A 489 -37.72 10.03 4.39
N PHE A 490 -36.76 9.22 3.93
CA PHE A 490 -35.66 9.67 3.09
C PHE A 490 -36.16 10.32 1.79
N PHE A 491 -37.12 9.70 1.10
CA PHE A 491 -37.74 10.25 -0.09
C PHE A 491 -38.80 11.33 0.15
N GLU A 492 -39.20 11.70 1.37
CA GLU A 492 -40.15 12.80 1.60
C GLU A 492 -39.46 14.01 2.22
N ASN A 493 -38.52 13.77 3.14
CA ASN A 493 -38.04 14.77 4.09
C ASN A 493 -36.53 15.09 3.98
N GLN A 494 -35.77 14.42 3.12
CA GLN A 494 -34.35 14.71 2.90
C GLN A 494 -34.10 15.39 1.53
N GLU A 495 -33.06 16.23 1.49
CA GLU A 495 -32.44 16.62 0.23
C GLU A 495 -31.59 15.45 -0.28
N ILE A 496 -31.86 15.01 -1.51
CA ILE A 496 -31.27 13.80 -2.10
C ILE A 496 -30.64 14.10 -3.44
N VAL A 497 -29.60 13.35 -3.77
CA VAL A 497 -28.87 13.39 -5.04
C VAL A 497 -29.06 12.05 -5.75
N GLY A 498 -29.33 12.07 -7.07
CA GLY A 498 -29.34 10.86 -7.92
C GLY A 498 -30.72 10.22 -8.20
N ALA A 499 -31.82 10.71 -7.63
CA ALA A 499 -33.15 10.13 -7.86
C ALA A 499 -33.84 10.69 -9.11
N ASN A 500 -34.10 9.85 -10.10
CA ASN A 500 -34.75 10.25 -11.35
C ASN A 500 -36.29 10.09 -11.37
N ASN A 501 -36.88 9.27 -10.48
CA ASN A 501 -38.33 8.95 -10.53
C ASN A 501 -38.99 8.85 -9.12
N ARG A 502 -38.60 9.75 -8.21
CA ARG A 502 -38.98 9.78 -6.79
C ARG A 502 -40.49 9.61 -6.54
N LYS A 503 -41.33 10.32 -7.31
CA LYS A 503 -42.79 10.33 -7.12
C LYS A 503 -43.43 8.98 -7.45
N ALA A 504 -42.99 8.34 -8.53
CA ALA A 504 -43.51 7.04 -8.94
C ALA A 504 -43.13 5.91 -7.95
N ILE A 505 -41.95 6.01 -7.34
CA ILE A 505 -41.50 5.07 -6.29
C ILE A 505 -42.38 5.25 -5.03
N LEU A 506 -42.61 6.48 -4.59
CA LEU A 506 -43.43 6.78 -3.41
C LEU A 506 -44.88 6.30 -3.54
N ASP A 507 -45.51 6.47 -4.72
CA ASP A 507 -46.90 6.07 -4.96
C ASP A 507 -47.12 4.55 -4.82
N LYS A 508 -46.06 3.73 -4.93
CA LYS A 508 -46.11 2.25 -4.84
C LYS A 508 -44.94 1.67 -4.04
N LEU A 509 -44.54 2.32 -2.94
CA LEU A 509 -43.28 2.04 -2.25
C LEU A 509 -43.12 0.58 -1.78
N GLU A 510 -44.10 0.02 -1.06
CA GLU A 510 -44.00 -1.37 -0.57
C GLU A 510 -43.92 -2.39 -1.71
N ALA A 511 -44.70 -2.16 -2.79
CA ALA A 511 -44.67 -3.01 -3.97
C ALA A 511 -43.32 -2.89 -4.72
N TRP A 512 -42.70 -1.71 -4.70
CA TRP A 512 -41.37 -1.47 -5.26
C TRP A 512 -40.29 -2.15 -4.43
N ILE A 513 -40.31 -2.04 -3.10
CA ILE A 513 -39.37 -2.74 -2.21
C ILE A 513 -39.49 -4.26 -2.39
N CYS A 514 -40.71 -4.79 -2.42
CA CYS A 514 -40.92 -6.22 -2.69
C CYS A 514 -40.34 -6.64 -4.05
N LYS A 515 -40.44 -5.78 -5.07
CA LYS A 515 -39.86 -6.03 -6.38
C LYS A 515 -38.32 -6.04 -6.34
N GLU A 516 -37.69 -5.13 -5.61
CA GLU A 516 -36.23 -5.09 -5.50
C GLU A 516 -35.67 -6.25 -4.67
N ILE A 517 -36.40 -6.69 -3.65
CA ILE A 517 -36.12 -7.94 -2.92
C ILE A 517 -36.24 -9.13 -3.88
N ASP A 518 -37.31 -9.21 -4.67
CA ASP A 518 -37.48 -10.24 -5.69
C ASP A 518 -36.35 -10.18 -6.75
N ASN A 519 -35.89 -8.99 -7.15
CA ASN A 519 -34.76 -8.85 -8.06
C ASN A 519 -33.49 -9.42 -7.44
N TYR A 520 -33.18 -9.04 -6.20
CA TYR A 520 -32.00 -9.55 -5.50
C TYR A 520 -32.05 -11.08 -5.37
N HIS A 521 -33.23 -11.65 -5.08
CA HIS A 521 -33.42 -13.10 -5.01
C HIS A 521 -33.24 -13.82 -6.35
N ASN A 522 -33.70 -13.22 -7.45
CA ASN A 522 -33.69 -13.86 -8.77
C ASN A 522 -32.40 -13.60 -9.55
N PHE A 523 -31.67 -12.52 -9.25
CA PHE A 523 -30.52 -12.05 -10.04
C PHE A 523 -29.26 -11.76 -9.22
N GLY A 524 -29.35 -11.72 -7.89
CA GLY A 524 -28.28 -11.28 -6.98
C GLY A 524 -28.03 -9.77 -6.97
N CYS A 525 -28.87 -9.02 -7.70
CA CYS A 525 -28.75 -7.58 -7.92
C CYS A 525 -30.11 -6.89 -7.73
N GLY A 526 -30.10 -5.60 -7.42
CA GLY A 526 -31.28 -4.78 -7.13
C GLY A 526 -30.85 -3.55 -6.34
N PHE A 527 -31.80 -2.82 -5.76
CA PHE A 527 -31.47 -1.78 -4.78
C PHE A 527 -31.18 -2.38 -3.39
N TRP A 528 -30.15 -1.83 -2.77
CA TRP A 528 -29.65 -2.13 -1.44
C TRP A 528 -29.70 -0.88 -0.57
N ALA A 529 -29.85 -1.08 0.74
CA ALA A 529 -29.90 -0.01 1.72
C ALA A 529 -28.49 0.41 2.15
N ILE A 530 -28.25 1.71 2.27
CA ILE A 530 -26.97 2.29 2.69
C ILE A 530 -27.12 2.93 4.07
N PHE A 531 -26.23 2.56 4.98
CA PHE A 531 -26.15 3.10 6.32
C PHE A 531 -24.79 3.78 6.56
N ASP A 532 -24.80 4.93 7.25
CA ASP A 532 -23.60 5.56 7.82
C ASP A 532 -23.16 4.77 9.06
N LYS A 533 -21.93 4.25 9.07
CA LYS A 533 -21.40 3.43 10.18
C LYS A 533 -21.34 4.15 11.52
N ALA A 534 -21.00 5.42 11.51
CA ALA A 534 -20.78 6.18 12.73
C ALA A 534 -22.09 6.56 13.42
N LYS A 535 -23.17 6.66 12.63
CA LYS A 535 -24.48 7.15 13.09
C LYS A 535 -25.57 6.07 13.09
N ASP A 536 -25.29 4.91 12.51
CA ASP A 536 -26.27 3.86 12.24
C ASP A 536 -27.55 4.43 11.57
N LYS A 537 -27.34 5.32 10.61
CA LYS A 537 -28.41 6.09 9.97
C LYS A 537 -28.53 5.68 8.51
N PHE A 538 -29.75 5.42 8.05
CA PHE A 538 -30.05 5.27 6.62
C PHE A 538 -29.72 6.57 5.88
N ILE A 539 -28.83 6.50 4.90
CA ILE A 539 -28.35 7.67 4.15
C ILE A 539 -28.60 7.57 2.65
N GLY A 540 -29.09 6.43 2.16
CA GLY A 540 -29.38 6.26 0.74
C GLY A 540 -29.61 4.82 0.29
N LEU A 541 -29.69 4.67 -1.03
CA LEU A 541 -29.84 3.43 -1.77
C LEU A 541 -28.73 3.32 -2.81
N ALA A 542 -28.21 2.12 -2.99
CA ALA A 542 -27.24 1.76 -4.01
C ALA A 542 -27.78 0.57 -4.78
N GLY A 543 -27.61 0.49 -6.09
CA GLY A 543 -28.16 -0.62 -6.85
C GLY A 543 -27.39 -0.97 -8.11
N LEU A 544 -27.53 -2.24 -8.49
CA LEU A 544 -27.10 -2.80 -9.77
C LEU A 544 -28.33 -3.42 -10.45
N HIS A 545 -28.65 -3.00 -11.67
CA HIS A 545 -29.86 -3.41 -12.37
C HIS A 545 -29.56 -3.94 -13.77
N PHE A 546 -30.26 -5.00 -14.17
CA PHE A 546 -30.21 -5.53 -15.53
C PHE A 546 -31.36 -4.95 -16.34
N THR A 547 -31.06 -3.96 -17.17
CA THR A 547 -32.00 -3.38 -18.13
C THR A 547 -31.65 -3.86 -19.55
N LYS A 548 -31.50 -2.97 -20.54
CA LYS A 548 -30.84 -3.29 -21.82
C LYS A 548 -29.32 -3.39 -21.65
N VAL A 549 -28.78 -2.61 -20.71
CA VAL A 549 -27.40 -2.65 -20.23
C VAL A 549 -27.38 -2.86 -18.72
N SER A 550 -26.24 -3.21 -18.15
CA SER A 550 -26.07 -3.20 -16.69
C SER A 550 -25.94 -1.78 -16.19
N GLU A 551 -26.82 -1.38 -15.27
CA GLU A 551 -26.89 -0.04 -14.72
C GLU A 551 -26.50 -0.04 -13.25
N VAL A 552 -25.60 0.87 -12.86
CA VAL A 552 -25.32 1.23 -11.47
C VAL A 552 -26.06 2.52 -11.13
N SER A 553 -26.78 2.48 -10.02
CA SER A 553 -27.59 3.59 -9.55
C SER A 553 -27.25 3.90 -8.09
N ILE A 554 -27.02 5.17 -7.77
CA ILE A 554 -26.76 5.63 -6.40
C ILE A 554 -27.73 6.78 -6.10
N ILE A 555 -28.46 6.65 -5.00
CA ILE A 555 -29.36 7.68 -4.48
C ILE A 555 -28.96 7.96 -3.04
N ILE A 556 -28.37 9.12 -2.75
CA ILE A 556 -27.85 9.41 -1.41
C ILE A 556 -28.31 10.78 -0.92
N SER A 557 -28.30 10.97 0.40
CA SER A 557 -28.54 12.29 1.00
C SER A 557 -27.49 13.31 0.54
N LYS A 558 -27.87 14.58 0.43
CA LYS A 558 -26.96 15.67 0.07
C LYS A 558 -25.78 15.79 1.03
N ASP A 559 -26.00 15.59 2.33
CA ASP A 559 -24.95 15.55 3.36
C ASP A 559 -23.92 14.43 3.12
N ALA A 560 -24.36 13.24 2.70
CA ALA A 560 -23.45 12.14 2.36
C ALA A 560 -22.69 12.41 1.06
N PHE A 561 -23.34 13.02 0.07
CA PHE A 561 -22.70 13.43 -1.18
C PHE A 561 -21.60 14.47 -0.93
N ASP A 562 -21.88 15.51 -0.14
CA ASP A 562 -20.92 16.58 0.15
C ASP A 562 -19.72 16.10 1.01
N LYS A 563 -19.87 14.96 1.71
CA LYS A 563 -18.79 14.25 2.41
C LYS A 563 -18.02 13.24 1.56
N ASN A 564 -18.28 13.22 0.26
CA ASN A 564 -17.62 12.34 -0.70
C ASN A 564 -17.95 10.83 -0.55
N TYR A 565 -19.03 10.46 0.16
CA TYR A 565 -19.41 9.04 0.31
C TYR A 565 -19.87 8.42 -1.02
N ALA A 566 -20.29 9.25 -1.98
CA ALA A 566 -20.60 8.85 -3.34
C ALA A 566 -19.47 8.04 -4.01
N ASN A 567 -18.21 8.42 -3.80
CA ASN A 567 -17.07 7.80 -4.48
C ASN A 567 -16.74 6.41 -3.92
N GLU A 568 -16.72 6.26 -2.59
CA GLU A 568 -16.52 4.94 -1.97
C GLU A 568 -17.66 3.97 -2.31
N LEU A 569 -18.91 4.45 -2.35
CA LEU A 569 -20.08 3.64 -2.70
C LEU A 569 -20.01 3.17 -4.15
N ALA A 570 -19.61 4.05 -5.07
CA ALA A 570 -19.46 3.71 -6.46
C ALA A 570 -18.32 2.73 -6.72
N GLU A 571 -17.19 2.88 -6.04
CA GLU A 571 -16.09 1.92 -6.13
C GLU A 571 -16.52 0.55 -5.62
N ALA A 572 -17.23 0.50 -4.49
CA ALA A 572 -17.76 -0.73 -3.92
C ALA A 572 -18.75 -1.45 -4.85
N ILE A 573 -19.68 -0.73 -5.48
CA ILE A 573 -20.66 -1.32 -6.40
C ILE A 573 -20.01 -1.71 -7.74
N LYS A 574 -19.05 -0.91 -8.26
CA LYS A 574 -18.26 -1.26 -9.44
C LYS A 574 -17.44 -2.53 -9.20
N ASP A 575 -16.79 -2.63 -8.06
CA ASP A 575 -16.04 -3.82 -7.65
C ASP A 575 -16.97 -5.03 -7.55
N TYR A 576 -18.15 -4.86 -6.97
CA TYR A 576 -19.15 -5.92 -6.94
C TYR A 576 -19.57 -6.33 -8.36
N ALA A 577 -19.88 -5.37 -9.26
CA ALA A 577 -20.25 -5.66 -10.63
C ALA A 577 -19.12 -6.37 -11.43
N PHE A 578 -17.87 -5.94 -11.28
CA PHE A 578 -16.74 -6.52 -12.02
C PHE A 578 -16.21 -7.82 -11.43
N LYS A 579 -16.10 -7.93 -10.10
CA LYS A 579 -15.52 -9.10 -9.43
C LYS A 579 -16.55 -10.21 -9.24
N THR A 580 -17.78 -9.86 -8.88
CA THR A 580 -18.85 -10.84 -8.59
C THR A 580 -19.51 -11.33 -9.86
N TYR A 581 -19.86 -10.44 -10.79
CA TYR A 581 -20.52 -10.82 -12.05
C TYR A 581 -19.56 -11.04 -13.22
N GLY A 582 -18.34 -10.51 -13.17
CA GLY A 582 -17.41 -10.61 -14.31
C GLY A 582 -17.76 -9.68 -15.47
N MET A 583 -18.53 -8.62 -15.20
CA MET A 583 -18.92 -7.64 -16.21
C MET A 583 -17.70 -6.95 -16.83
N LYS A 584 -17.79 -6.53 -18.09
CA LYS A 584 -16.75 -5.72 -18.74
C LYS A 584 -17.10 -4.25 -18.79
N GLU A 585 -18.40 -3.97 -18.83
CA GLU A 585 -18.95 -2.63 -18.93
C GLU A 585 -20.16 -2.51 -18.01
N VAL A 586 -20.24 -1.38 -17.33
CA VAL A 586 -21.37 -1.03 -16.47
C VAL A 586 -21.69 0.44 -16.73
N HIS A 587 -22.97 0.78 -16.80
CA HIS A 587 -23.42 2.12 -17.16
C HIS A 587 -24.03 2.84 -15.96
N SER A 588 -23.92 4.16 -15.93
CA SER A 588 -24.73 5.03 -15.08
C SER A 588 -25.63 5.86 -15.99
N ILE A 589 -26.95 5.74 -15.81
CA ILE A 589 -27.94 6.40 -16.66
C ILE A 589 -28.52 7.62 -15.93
N CYS A 590 -28.57 8.77 -16.59
CA CYS A 590 -29.14 9.98 -16.01
C CYS A 590 -29.87 10.86 -17.03
N TYR A 591 -30.91 11.54 -16.55
CA TYR A 591 -31.67 12.51 -17.35
C TYR A 591 -30.89 13.84 -17.45
N ALA A 592 -30.93 14.51 -18.62
CA ALA A 592 -30.14 15.72 -18.88
C ALA A 592 -30.45 16.91 -17.98
N ASP A 593 -31.68 16.97 -17.46
CA ASP A 593 -32.13 18.00 -16.54
C ASP A 593 -31.68 17.74 -15.08
N ASN A 594 -31.25 16.51 -14.76
CA ASN A 594 -30.72 16.14 -13.44
C ASN A 594 -29.20 16.34 -13.35
N LYS A 595 -28.79 17.59 -13.17
CA LYS A 595 -27.37 17.99 -13.08
C LYS A 595 -26.59 17.25 -11.99
N ASP A 596 -27.23 16.95 -10.86
CA ASP A 596 -26.56 16.30 -9.73
C ASP A 596 -26.29 14.81 -10.02
N ALA A 597 -27.20 14.12 -10.72
CA ALA A 597 -26.97 12.75 -11.19
C ALA A 597 -25.87 12.68 -12.27
N CYS A 598 -25.83 13.66 -13.19
CA CYS A 598 -24.76 13.78 -14.18
C CYS A 598 -23.39 14.08 -13.54
N LEU A 599 -23.35 14.93 -12.50
CA LEU A 599 -22.13 15.24 -11.74
C LEU A 599 -21.64 14.01 -10.97
N LEU A 600 -22.56 13.28 -10.34
CA LEU A 600 -22.27 12.02 -9.68
C LEU A 600 -21.65 11.04 -10.67
N ALA A 601 -22.29 10.76 -11.81
CA ALA A 601 -21.76 9.84 -12.84
C ALA A 601 -20.35 10.22 -13.33
N LYS A 602 -20.07 11.52 -13.51
CA LYS A 602 -18.72 12.02 -13.87
C LYS A 602 -17.71 11.83 -12.75
N SER A 603 -18.11 12.01 -11.49
CA SER A 603 -17.23 11.77 -10.33
C SER A 603 -16.83 10.31 -10.17
N LEU A 604 -17.61 9.37 -10.73
CA LEU A 604 -17.30 7.93 -10.72
C LEU A 604 -16.26 7.49 -11.76
N GLY A 605 -15.71 8.45 -12.53
CA GLY A 605 -14.75 8.20 -13.61
C GLY A 605 -15.37 7.64 -14.89
N CYS A 606 -16.70 7.74 -15.03
CA CYS A 606 -17.42 7.18 -16.18
C CYS A 606 -17.41 8.18 -17.36
N VAL A 607 -17.23 7.67 -18.56
CA VAL A 607 -17.12 8.48 -19.80
C VAL A 607 -18.48 8.55 -20.46
N GLU A 608 -18.88 9.73 -20.91
CA GLU A 608 -20.15 9.92 -21.61
C GLU A 608 -20.16 9.14 -22.95
N THR A 609 -21.28 8.46 -23.23
CA THR A 609 -21.46 7.58 -24.40
C THR A 609 -22.79 7.86 -25.10
N ASN A 610 -22.83 7.62 -26.42
CA ASN A 610 -23.96 7.93 -27.29
C ASN A 610 -24.98 6.78 -27.45
N ILE A 611 -25.19 5.93 -26.43
CA ILE A 611 -26.10 4.77 -26.52
C ILE A 611 -27.58 5.19 -26.33
N THR A 612 -27.90 6.47 -26.54
CA THR A 612 -29.21 7.06 -26.26
C THR A 612 -30.32 6.54 -27.18
N GLU A 613 -30.01 6.19 -28.44
CA GLU A 613 -30.99 5.65 -29.40
C GLU A 613 -31.54 4.27 -29.00
N GLU A 614 -30.76 3.46 -28.27
CA GLU A 614 -31.16 2.12 -27.85
C GLU A 614 -31.97 2.12 -26.54
N LEU A 615 -31.89 3.17 -25.72
CA LEU A 615 -32.48 3.22 -24.38
C LEU A 615 -33.88 3.89 -24.33
N GLY A 616 -34.32 4.56 -25.39
CA GLY A 616 -35.64 5.20 -25.53
C GLY A 616 -35.63 6.73 -25.42
N GLU A 617 -36.62 7.42 -26.02
CA GLU A 617 -36.63 8.87 -26.30
C GLU A 617 -36.53 9.82 -25.07
N ASP A 618 -36.71 9.31 -23.84
CA ASP A 618 -36.69 10.12 -22.61
C ASP A 618 -35.32 10.17 -21.89
N ILE A 619 -34.29 9.46 -22.36
CA ILE A 619 -32.97 9.36 -21.70
C ILE A 619 -31.93 10.16 -22.49
N ALA A 620 -31.27 11.14 -21.85
CA ALA A 620 -30.42 12.08 -22.55
C ALA A 620 -28.90 11.89 -22.37
N HIS A 621 -28.42 11.15 -21.34
CA HIS A 621 -26.98 10.83 -21.20
C HIS A 621 -26.75 9.44 -20.59
N SER A 622 -25.86 8.65 -21.21
CA SER A 622 -25.33 7.37 -20.68
C SER A 622 -23.85 7.55 -20.37
N TYR A 623 -23.42 7.19 -19.16
CA TYR A 623 -22.00 7.22 -18.78
C TYR A 623 -21.48 5.79 -18.62
N LEU A 624 -20.48 5.41 -19.41
CA LEU A 624 -19.85 4.10 -19.34
C LEU A 624 -18.75 4.08 -18.29
N CYS A 625 -18.93 3.21 -17.30
CA CYS A 625 -17.94 2.85 -16.31
C CYS A 625 -17.25 1.59 -16.82
N GLN A 626 -16.06 1.74 -17.41
CA GLN A 626 -15.26 0.59 -17.84
C GLN A 626 -14.56 -0.05 -16.65
N THR A 627 -14.21 -1.32 -16.77
CA THR A 627 -13.26 -1.95 -15.87
C THR A 627 -12.02 -1.07 -15.79
N HIS A 628 -11.70 -0.53 -14.62
CA HIS A 628 -10.29 -0.47 -14.23
C HIS A 628 -9.82 -1.92 -14.02
N ARG A 629 -9.75 -2.70 -15.10
CA ARG A 629 -8.47 -3.31 -15.36
C ARG A 629 -7.63 -2.10 -15.72
N SER A 630 -6.90 -1.59 -14.75
CA SER A 630 -5.61 -1.04 -15.12
C SER A 630 -5.03 -2.03 -16.14
N ASN A 631 -4.57 -1.54 -17.28
CA ASN A 631 -3.45 -2.15 -18.00
C ASN A 631 -2.60 -2.90 -16.94
N ALA A 632 -2.22 -4.17 -17.10
CA ALA A 632 -1.47 -4.85 -16.04
C ALA A 632 -0.02 -4.32 -15.92
N GLN A 633 0.16 -3.00 -15.94
CA GLN A 633 1.10 -2.37 -15.05
C GLN A 633 0.80 -2.82 -13.62
N SER A 634 1.72 -3.62 -13.09
CA SER A 634 1.83 -3.91 -11.66
C SER A 634 1.57 -2.65 -10.85
N LEU A 635 0.74 -2.75 -9.80
CA LEU A 635 0.50 -1.65 -8.85
C LEU A 635 1.81 -1.04 -8.33
N LEU A 636 2.89 -1.84 -8.27
CA LEU A 636 4.24 -1.38 -7.89
C LEU A 636 4.79 -0.34 -8.87
N LEU A 637 4.57 -0.55 -10.19
CA LEU A 637 5.09 0.28 -11.27
C LEU A 637 4.05 1.26 -11.84
N ASN A 638 2.91 1.43 -11.17
CA ASN A 638 1.89 2.37 -11.58
C ASN A 638 2.42 3.82 -11.56
N GLY A 639 2.25 4.54 -12.68
CA GLY A 639 2.72 5.91 -12.83
C GLY A 639 4.25 6.06 -12.98
N ILE A 640 4.98 4.96 -13.09
CA ILE A 640 6.44 4.99 -13.30
C ILE A 640 6.76 5.24 -14.76
N LYS A 641 7.70 6.15 -15.01
CA LYS A 641 8.15 6.53 -16.35
C LYS A 641 8.95 5.40 -17.01
N GLN A 642 8.60 5.09 -18.26
CA GLN A 642 9.36 4.17 -19.12
C GLN A 642 10.78 4.69 -19.36
N HIS A 643 11.79 3.81 -19.37
CA HIS A 643 13.20 4.18 -19.48
C HIS A 643 13.72 5.08 -18.35
N SER A 644 13.10 5.02 -17.16
CA SER A 644 13.61 5.74 -15.98
C SER A 644 14.97 5.20 -15.53
N ILE A 645 15.78 6.08 -14.94
CA ILE A 645 17.09 5.69 -14.42
C ILE A 645 16.91 5.00 -13.07
N VAL A 646 17.55 3.83 -12.90
CA VAL A 646 17.63 3.09 -11.63
C VAL A 646 19.08 2.83 -11.24
N TRP A 647 19.34 2.62 -9.94
CA TRP A 647 20.68 2.37 -9.41
C TRP A 647 20.93 0.89 -9.09
N MET A 648 21.84 0.28 -9.86
CA MET A 648 22.31 -1.09 -9.65
C MET A 648 23.52 -1.11 -8.71
N SER A 649 23.52 -2.08 -7.79
CA SER A 649 24.61 -2.33 -6.85
C SER A 649 24.59 -3.78 -6.34
N HIS A 650 24.71 -4.74 -7.25
CA HIS A 650 24.65 -6.18 -6.93
C HIS A 650 25.78 -6.97 -7.61
N ALA A 651 26.27 -8.01 -6.92
CA ALA A 651 27.24 -8.95 -7.47
C ALA A 651 26.57 -10.20 -8.07
N ASP A 652 25.37 -10.53 -7.58
CA ASP A 652 24.54 -11.63 -8.05
C ASP A 652 23.29 -11.08 -8.74
N LYS A 653 22.68 -11.87 -9.63
CA LYS A 653 21.42 -11.56 -10.30
C LYS A 653 20.52 -12.80 -10.39
N VAL A 654 19.22 -12.57 -10.46
CA VAL A 654 18.25 -13.63 -10.80
C VAL A 654 18.40 -13.98 -12.28
N GLU A 655 18.56 -15.26 -12.57
CA GLU A 655 18.69 -15.84 -13.92
C GLU A 655 17.48 -16.67 -14.32
N GLU A 656 16.74 -17.22 -13.37
CA GLU A 656 15.48 -17.93 -13.63
C GLU A 656 14.46 -17.51 -12.56
N ILE A 657 13.29 -17.03 -12.97
CA ILE A 657 12.23 -16.61 -12.04
C ILE A 657 11.50 -17.83 -11.44
N PRO A 658 11.01 -17.74 -10.20
CA PRO A 658 10.27 -18.84 -9.58
C PRO A 658 8.90 -19.08 -10.24
N HIS A 659 8.38 -20.30 -10.11
CA HIS A 659 7.04 -20.63 -10.61
C HIS A 659 5.96 -19.73 -10.00
N GLY A 660 5.08 -19.18 -10.84
CA GLY A 660 4.00 -18.27 -10.43
C GLY A 660 4.42 -16.81 -10.26
N PHE A 661 5.68 -16.47 -10.52
CA PHE A 661 6.13 -15.09 -10.68
C PHE A 661 6.05 -14.66 -12.14
N ILE A 662 5.78 -13.37 -12.36
CA ILE A 662 5.82 -12.69 -13.65
C ILE A 662 6.93 -11.64 -13.66
N GLU A 663 7.50 -11.39 -14.84
CA GLU A 663 8.45 -10.31 -15.06
C GLU A 663 7.69 -8.98 -15.21
N LEU A 664 8.15 -7.93 -14.54
CA LEU A 664 7.55 -6.59 -14.57
C LEU A 664 8.40 -5.56 -15.30
N ALA A 665 9.73 -5.69 -15.21
CA ALA A 665 10.67 -4.80 -15.85
C ALA A 665 12.02 -5.49 -16.06
N LYS A 666 12.77 -5.01 -17.04
CA LYS A 666 14.13 -5.43 -17.37
C LYS A 666 15.10 -4.25 -17.44
N SER A 667 16.39 -4.55 -17.43
CA SER A 667 17.46 -3.59 -17.71
C SER A 667 18.54 -4.28 -18.53
N GLY A 668 19.36 -3.51 -19.26
CA GLY A 668 20.22 -4.02 -20.35
C GLY A 668 20.95 -5.35 -20.08
N ASN A 669 21.50 -5.54 -18.87
CA ASN A 669 22.23 -6.76 -18.49
C ASN A 669 21.50 -7.64 -17.45
N THR A 670 20.35 -7.18 -16.95
CA THR A 670 19.55 -7.83 -15.91
C THR A 670 18.12 -8.00 -16.44
N HIS A 671 17.81 -9.19 -16.95
CA HIS A 671 16.49 -9.48 -17.54
C HIS A 671 15.39 -9.35 -16.48
N TYR A 672 15.54 -10.03 -15.34
CA TYR A 672 14.58 -9.95 -14.24
C TYR A 672 14.90 -8.78 -13.30
N CYS A 673 14.69 -7.56 -13.77
CA CYS A 673 14.98 -6.35 -13.01
C CYS A 673 13.89 -6.07 -11.96
N ALA A 674 12.63 -6.37 -12.27
CA ALA A 674 11.53 -6.42 -11.31
C ALA A 674 10.61 -7.60 -11.61
N ILE A 675 10.15 -8.30 -10.58
CA ILE A 675 9.27 -9.47 -10.69
C ILE A 675 8.16 -9.42 -9.63
N ALA A 676 7.06 -10.14 -9.84
CA ALA A 676 6.00 -10.25 -8.85
C ALA A 676 5.22 -11.56 -8.92
N ASN A 677 4.69 -11.99 -7.78
CA ASN A 677 3.62 -12.98 -7.67
C ASN A 677 2.38 -12.27 -7.12
N LEU A 678 1.41 -12.01 -8.01
CA LEU A 678 0.22 -11.20 -7.67
C LEU A 678 -0.74 -11.93 -6.73
N GLU A 679 -0.81 -13.27 -6.79
CA GLU A 679 -1.65 -14.08 -5.91
C GLU A 679 -1.15 -14.01 -4.46
N LYS A 680 0.17 -14.13 -4.27
CA LYS A 680 0.82 -14.08 -2.95
C LYS A 680 1.14 -12.65 -2.48
N LYS A 681 0.88 -11.63 -3.31
CA LYS A 681 1.26 -10.22 -3.08
C LYS A 681 2.76 -10.04 -2.78
N ILE A 682 3.60 -10.80 -3.48
CA ILE A 682 5.06 -10.73 -3.35
C ILE A 682 5.61 -9.96 -4.54
N TYR A 683 6.43 -8.96 -4.27
CA TYR A 683 7.05 -8.09 -5.26
C TYR A 683 8.55 -8.11 -5.03
N ALA A 684 9.36 -7.95 -6.08
CA ALA A 684 10.81 -7.90 -5.93
C ALA A 684 11.48 -7.06 -7.01
N MET A 685 12.55 -6.35 -6.66
CA MET A 685 13.34 -5.49 -7.55
C MET A 685 14.84 -5.72 -7.33
N GLN A 686 15.61 -5.81 -8.40
CA GLN A 686 17.05 -6.12 -8.37
C GLN A 686 17.91 -4.87 -8.07
N PHE A 687 17.37 -3.68 -8.33
CA PHE A 687 17.98 -2.37 -8.07
C PHE A 687 17.56 -1.78 -6.72
N HIS A 688 18.20 -0.69 -6.32
CA HIS A 688 17.89 0.04 -5.08
C HIS A 688 16.91 1.21 -5.36
N PRO A 689 15.60 1.07 -5.12
CA PRO A 689 14.63 2.17 -5.28
C PRO A 689 14.83 3.29 -4.25
N GLU A 690 15.49 3.01 -3.13
CA GLU A 690 15.61 3.93 -2.00
C GLU A 690 16.60 5.08 -2.23
N VAL A 691 17.56 4.89 -3.14
CA VAL A 691 18.60 5.90 -3.42
C VAL A 691 18.08 6.99 -4.37
N VAL A 692 18.55 8.22 -4.19
CA VAL A 692 18.15 9.36 -5.05
C VAL A 692 18.51 9.19 -6.53
N HIS A 693 19.48 8.33 -6.84
CA HIS A 693 19.88 8.03 -8.21
C HIS A 693 18.78 7.30 -9.01
N SER A 694 17.86 6.61 -8.33
CA SER A 694 16.70 5.97 -8.93
C SER A 694 15.56 7.00 -9.08
N GLU A 695 15.37 7.51 -10.30
CA GLU A 695 14.50 8.66 -10.63
C GLU A 695 13.08 8.52 -10.07
N CYS A 696 12.50 7.33 -10.17
CA CYS A 696 11.14 7.02 -9.71
C CYS A 696 11.12 6.02 -8.54
N GLY A 697 12.25 5.78 -7.88
CA GLY A 697 12.36 4.74 -6.84
C GLY A 697 11.50 5.02 -5.59
N GLY A 698 11.40 6.30 -5.19
CA GLY A 698 10.51 6.72 -4.09
C GLY A 698 9.04 6.42 -4.39
N ASP A 699 8.59 6.63 -5.62
CA ASP A 699 7.22 6.36 -6.04
C ASP A 699 6.91 4.86 -6.04
N MET A 700 7.89 4.00 -6.37
CA MET A 700 7.73 2.54 -6.26
C MET A 700 7.55 2.10 -4.79
N LEU A 701 8.33 2.67 -3.87
CA LEU A 701 8.18 2.41 -2.43
C LEU A 701 6.84 2.92 -1.90
N LYS A 702 6.41 4.09 -2.37
CA LYS A 702 5.08 4.65 -2.07
C LYS A 702 3.96 3.74 -2.57
N ASN A 703 4.03 3.27 -3.81
CA ASN A 703 3.06 2.36 -4.40
C ASN A 703 2.95 1.06 -3.60
N PHE A 704 4.09 0.51 -3.18
CA PHE A 704 4.09 -0.66 -2.30
C PHE A 704 3.43 -0.38 -0.95
N ALA A 705 3.84 0.68 -0.25
CA ALA A 705 3.33 0.95 1.09
C ALA A 705 1.85 1.38 1.10
N ILE A 706 1.46 2.31 0.23
CA ILE A 706 0.11 2.89 0.25
C ILE A 706 -0.85 2.05 -0.59
N SER A 707 -0.56 1.84 -1.87
CA SER A 707 -1.50 1.20 -2.79
C SER A 707 -1.60 -0.31 -2.58
N ILE A 708 -0.49 -0.99 -2.29
CA ILE A 708 -0.46 -2.45 -2.10
C ILE A 708 -0.72 -2.84 -0.64
N CYS A 709 -0.07 -2.19 0.33
CA CYS A 709 -0.22 -2.53 1.75
C CYS A 709 -1.36 -1.78 2.44
N GLY A 710 -1.89 -0.71 1.86
CA GLY A 710 -2.92 0.11 2.51
C GLY A 710 -2.40 0.87 3.73
N ALA A 711 -1.12 1.26 3.75
CA ALA A 711 -0.53 2.01 4.85
C ALA A 711 -1.18 3.39 5.02
N ASP A 712 -1.40 3.78 6.27
CA ASP A 712 -1.87 5.12 6.61
C ASP A 712 -0.73 6.14 6.52
N THR A 713 -1.06 7.38 6.14
CA THR A 713 -0.09 8.48 5.94
C THR A 713 -0.15 9.55 7.03
N SER A 714 -0.73 9.25 8.20
CA SER A 714 -0.89 10.20 9.30
C SER A 714 0.40 10.40 10.13
N TRP A 715 1.43 9.57 9.92
CA TRP A 715 2.68 9.68 10.65
C TRP A 715 3.39 10.98 10.30
N ASN A 716 3.91 11.65 11.33
CA ASN A 716 4.68 12.88 11.21
C ASN A 716 5.69 12.98 12.35
N MET A 717 6.58 13.98 12.26
CA MET A 717 7.67 14.14 13.23
C MET A 717 7.18 14.52 14.64
N LYS A 718 6.03 15.18 14.76
CA LYS A 718 5.41 15.47 16.06
C LYS A 718 5.05 14.17 16.78
N TYR A 719 4.42 13.25 16.07
CA TYR A 719 4.07 11.93 16.59
C TYR A 719 5.31 11.12 16.98
N PHE A 720 6.38 11.16 16.18
CA PHE A 720 7.67 10.56 16.55
C PHE A 720 8.20 11.15 17.87
N ALA A 721 8.21 12.49 18.01
CA ALA A 721 8.67 13.16 19.21
C ALA A 721 7.88 12.73 20.46
N GLU A 722 6.56 12.69 20.37
CA GLU A 722 5.68 12.28 21.48
C GLU A 722 5.94 10.83 21.93
N ASN A 723 6.10 9.91 20.98
CA ASN A 723 6.41 8.51 21.26
C ASN A 723 7.81 8.34 21.86
N GLU A 724 8.81 9.01 21.29
CA GLU A 724 10.19 8.90 21.77
C GLU A 724 10.32 9.49 23.18
N ILE A 725 9.63 10.62 23.46
CA ILE A 725 9.50 11.17 24.82
C ILE A 725 8.88 10.16 25.78
N ALA A 726 7.82 9.46 25.37
CA ALA A 726 7.17 8.45 26.20
C ALA A 726 8.11 7.26 26.49
N LYS A 727 8.82 6.74 25.47
CA LYS A 727 9.82 5.67 25.63
C LYS A 727 10.95 6.09 26.57
N LEU A 728 11.46 7.31 26.42
CA LEU A 728 12.53 7.84 27.28
C LEU A 728 12.07 8.02 28.73
N LYS A 729 10.83 8.49 28.95
CA LYS A 729 10.21 8.55 30.28
C LYS A 729 10.11 7.18 30.92
N GLU A 730 9.59 6.19 30.19
CA GLU A 730 9.48 4.81 30.68
C GLU A 730 10.85 4.23 31.05
N LYS A 731 11.83 4.35 30.13
CA LYS A 731 13.18 3.80 30.29
C LYS A 731 13.95 4.41 31.48
N VAL A 732 13.79 5.71 31.72
CA VAL A 732 14.59 6.45 32.73
C VAL A 732 13.86 6.62 34.06
N LEU A 733 12.57 6.91 34.03
CA LEU A 733 11.78 7.21 35.24
C LEU A 733 11.02 5.99 35.77
N GLY A 734 10.89 4.90 34.99
CA GLY A 734 10.20 3.68 35.41
C GLY A 734 8.69 3.88 35.63
N ASP A 735 8.12 4.88 34.93
CA ASP A 735 6.71 5.23 34.98
C ASP A 735 5.93 4.31 34.03
N THR A 736 5.44 3.19 34.56
CA THR A 736 4.45 2.37 33.85
C THR A 736 3.17 3.18 33.80
N GLN A 737 2.90 3.83 32.67
CA GLN A 737 1.60 4.46 32.45
C GLN A 737 0.52 3.40 32.66
N ASN A 738 -0.22 3.53 33.76
CA ASN A 738 -1.47 2.83 33.90
C ASN A 738 -2.39 3.41 32.83
N THR A 739 -2.71 2.65 31.79
CA THR A 739 -3.54 3.14 30.67
C THR A 739 -5.03 3.07 30.99
N ALA A 740 -5.40 2.48 32.12
CA ALA A 740 -6.78 2.31 32.55
C ALA A 740 -7.41 3.67 32.94
N ARG A 741 -8.68 3.87 32.57
CA ARG A 741 -9.53 4.96 33.06
C ARG A 741 -10.39 4.45 34.21
N CYS A 742 -11.04 5.34 34.96
CA CYS A 742 -12.10 4.90 35.87
C CYS A 742 -13.20 4.19 35.06
N ASP A 743 -13.73 3.06 35.55
CA ASP A 743 -14.68 2.23 34.78
C ASP A 743 -15.91 3.01 34.27
N TRP A 744 -16.35 4.06 34.99
CA TRP A 744 -17.49 4.87 34.57
C TRP A 744 -17.25 5.67 33.28
N ALA A 745 -15.99 5.88 32.89
CA ALA A 745 -15.65 6.61 31.67
C ALA A 745 -16.13 5.87 30.41
N GLY A 746 -16.35 4.55 30.49
CA GLY A 746 -16.89 3.72 29.41
C GLY A 746 -16.08 3.82 28.10
N GLU A 747 -16.74 3.48 26.99
CA GLU A 747 -16.12 3.47 25.65
C GLU A 747 -16.42 4.74 24.84
N GLU A 748 -17.43 5.52 25.23
CA GLU A 748 -17.82 6.70 24.46
C GLU A 748 -16.79 7.83 24.56
N LYS A 749 -16.29 8.28 23.40
CA LYS A 749 -15.24 9.31 23.30
C LYS A 749 -15.56 10.60 24.05
N ILE A 750 -16.80 11.11 23.99
CA ILE A 750 -17.20 12.32 24.72
C ILE A 750 -17.07 12.15 26.24
N TYR A 751 -17.31 10.95 26.74
CA TYR A 751 -17.27 10.64 28.16
C TYR A 751 -15.81 10.42 28.62
N GLN A 752 -15.01 9.74 27.80
CA GLN A 752 -13.56 9.62 27.97
C GLN A 752 -12.86 10.98 27.93
N ASP A 753 -13.21 11.86 26.98
CA ASP A 753 -12.62 13.19 26.86
C ASP A 753 -12.98 14.08 28.06
N TYR A 754 -14.22 13.97 28.58
CA TYR A 754 -14.62 14.65 29.80
C TYR A 754 -13.87 14.12 31.02
N HIS A 755 -13.76 12.79 31.17
CA HIS A 755 -12.98 12.14 32.22
C HIS A 755 -11.50 12.57 32.17
N ASP A 756 -10.89 12.52 30.98
CA ASP A 756 -9.45 12.72 30.82
C ASP A 756 -9.02 14.17 31.00
N ASN A 757 -9.88 15.11 30.59
CA ASN A 757 -9.50 16.51 30.45
C ASN A 757 -10.23 17.47 31.39
N LYS A 758 -11.33 17.06 32.03
CA LYS A 758 -12.20 17.99 32.78
C LYS A 758 -12.53 17.50 34.20
N TRP A 759 -12.96 16.25 34.36
CA TRP A 759 -13.38 15.73 35.66
C TRP A 759 -12.18 15.58 36.62
N GLY A 760 -12.31 16.11 37.84
CA GLY A 760 -11.22 16.13 38.83
C GLY A 760 -10.14 17.20 38.60
N LYS A 761 -10.25 18.05 37.57
CA LYS A 761 -9.27 19.12 37.28
C LYS A 761 -9.78 20.51 37.69
N PRO A 762 -8.98 21.33 38.39
CA PRO A 762 -9.44 22.62 38.91
C PRO A 762 -9.96 23.57 37.83
N LEU A 763 -11.16 24.09 38.05
CA LEU A 763 -11.82 25.09 37.22
C LEU A 763 -12.10 26.35 38.03
N HIS A 764 -11.59 27.49 37.56
CA HIS A 764 -11.72 28.81 38.21
C HIS A 764 -12.43 29.85 37.33
N ASP A 765 -12.85 29.49 36.12
CA ASP A 765 -13.58 30.41 35.24
C ASP A 765 -15.02 30.57 35.73
N GLU A 766 -15.43 31.80 36.07
CA GLU A 766 -16.74 32.14 36.64
C GLU A 766 -17.92 31.63 35.79
N LYS A 767 -17.83 31.80 34.47
CA LYS A 767 -18.90 31.43 33.55
C LYS A 767 -19.02 29.91 33.46
N ARG A 768 -17.89 29.21 33.43
CA ARG A 768 -17.86 27.74 33.44
C ARG A 768 -18.24 27.15 34.80
N LEU A 769 -17.96 27.83 35.92
CA LEU A 769 -18.47 27.45 37.24
C LEU A 769 -20.00 27.51 37.27
N PHE A 770 -20.60 28.59 36.75
CA PHE A 770 -22.06 28.69 36.64
C PHE A 770 -22.65 27.62 35.70
N GLU A 771 -22.03 27.40 34.54
CA GLU A 771 -22.41 26.31 33.61
C GLU A 771 -22.47 24.96 34.32
N MET A 772 -21.40 24.57 35.02
CA MET A 772 -21.34 23.28 35.70
C MET A 772 -22.38 23.18 36.82
N LEU A 773 -22.60 24.25 37.60
CA LEU A 773 -23.62 24.26 38.65
C LEU A 773 -25.03 24.02 38.09
N VAL A 774 -25.35 24.60 36.94
CA VAL A 774 -26.65 24.40 36.27
C VAL A 774 -26.74 22.99 35.68
N LEU A 775 -25.70 22.51 34.98
CA LEU A 775 -25.73 21.18 34.35
C LEU A 775 -25.85 20.03 35.37
N GLU A 776 -25.18 20.14 36.52
CA GLU A 776 -25.30 19.15 37.62
C GLU A 776 -26.71 19.17 38.25
N GLY A 777 -27.32 20.36 38.34
CA GLY A 777 -28.74 20.48 38.68
C GLY A 777 -29.68 19.84 37.64
N MET A 778 -29.30 19.87 36.36
CA MET A 778 -30.05 19.24 35.27
C MET A 778 -29.94 17.71 35.28
N GLN A 779 -28.90 17.14 35.90
CA GLN A 779 -28.69 15.69 35.98
C GLN A 779 -29.73 14.96 36.81
N ALA A 780 -30.45 15.62 37.74
CA ALA A 780 -31.43 14.96 38.60
C ALA A 780 -32.46 14.11 37.80
N GLY A 781 -32.36 12.78 37.92
CA GLY A 781 -33.21 11.81 37.21
C GLY A 781 -32.72 11.39 35.81
N LEU A 782 -31.51 11.76 35.40
CA LEU A 782 -30.89 11.43 34.10
C LEU A 782 -29.44 10.98 34.27
N SER A 783 -28.88 10.28 33.27
CA SER A 783 -27.44 9.97 33.25
C SER A 783 -26.62 11.23 32.93
N TRP A 784 -25.42 11.34 33.50
CA TRP A 784 -24.52 12.46 33.19
C TRP A 784 -24.13 12.51 31.71
N LEU A 785 -23.96 11.35 31.08
CA LEU A 785 -23.72 11.23 29.64
C LEU A 785 -24.82 11.89 28.80
N THR A 786 -26.09 11.74 29.20
CA THR A 786 -27.23 12.42 28.55
C THR A 786 -27.12 13.93 28.65
N VAL A 787 -26.68 14.46 29.79
CA VAL A 787 -26.46 15.90 30.01
C VAL A 787 -25.27 16.39 29.18
N LEU A 788 -24.14 15.65 29.19
CA LEU A 788 -22.94 15.98 28.42
C LEU A 788 -23.19 16.02 26.91
N LYS A 789 -23.92 15.07 26.33
CA LYS A 789 -24.27 15.06 24.90
C LYS A 789 -25.09 16.28 24.49
N LYS A 790 -25.87 16.85 25.41
CA LYS A 790 -26.68 18.06 25.18
C LYS A 790 -25.96 19.36 25.54
N ARG A 791 -24.72 19.31 26.04
CA ARG A 791 -24.00 20.46 26.62
C ARG A 791 -23.85 21.64 25.66
N GLU A 792 -23.50 21.41 24.40
CA GLU A 792 -23.38 22.49 23.40
C GLU A 792 -24.75 23.11 23.07
N ALA A 793 -25.81 22.30 22.99
CA ALA A 793 -27.16 22.82 22.82
C ALA A 793 -27.63 23.65 24.02
N PHE A 794 -27.22 23.27 25.24
CA PHE A 794 -27.44 24.08 26.42
C PHE A 794 -26.71 25.42 26.35
N ARG A 795 -25.45 25.46 25.89
CA ARG A 795 -24.72 26.72 25.69
C ARG A 795 -25.43 27.62 24.69
N GLU A 796 -25.86 27.10 23.56
CA GLU A 796 -26.62 27.89 22.58
C GLU A 796 -27.93 28.43 23.19
N ALA A 797 -28.66 27.58 23.91
CA ALA A 797 -29.96 27.93 24.47
C ALA A 797 -29.88 28.96 25.61
N PHE A 798 -28.87 28.85 26.48
CA PHE A 798 -28.67 29.65 27.70
C PHE A 798 -27.65 30.80 27.52
N ASP A 799 -27.47 31.31 26.31
CA ASP A 799 -26.54 32.43 26.00
C ASP A 799 -25.10 32.17 26.52
N ASP A 800 -24.61 30.97 26.26
CA ASP A 800 -23.36 30.36 26.71
C ASP A 800 -23.23 30.35 28.25
N PHE A 801 -24.33 30.36 29.00
CA PHE A 801 -24.36 30.46 30.46
C PHE A 801 -23.76 31.76 31.01
N ASP A 802 -23.97 32.88 30.33
CA ASP A 802 -23.70 34.19 30.92
C ASP A 802 -24.73 34.49 32.05
N PRO A 803 -24.33 34.55 33.33
CA PRO A 803 -25.27 34.72 34.44
C PRO A 803 -26.03 36.06 34.37
N HIS A 804 -25.45 37.11 33.77
CA HIS A 804 -26.15 38.38 33.60
C HIS A 804 -27.30 38.29 32.60
N LYS A 805 -27.13 37.51 31.52
CA LYS A 805 -28.18 37.31 30.52
C LYS A 805 -29.24 36.34 31.01
N VAL A 806 -28.82 35.22 31.59
CA VAL A 806 -29.73 34.17 32.09
C VAL A 806 -30.62 34.70 33.21
N ALA A 807 -30.11 35.60 34.07
CA ALA A 807 -30.91 36.24 35.12
C ALA A 807 -32.06 37.12 34.58
N LEU A 808 -31.97 37.58 33.33
CA LEU A 808 -32.93 38.48 32.68
C LEU A 808 -33.96 37.75 31.82
N TYR A 809 -33.92 36.41 31.76
CA TYR A 809 -34.89 35.63 30.99
C TYR A 809 -36.31 35.87 31.51
N ASP A 810 -37.20 36.17 30.57
CA ASP A 810 -38.63 36.38 30.80
C ASP A 810 -39.45 35.15 30.37
N ASP A 811 -40.77 35.21 30.56
CA ASP A 811 -41.68 34.10 30.25
C ASP A 811 -41.59 33.67 28.78
N LYS A 812 -41.34 34.62 27.85
CA LYS A 812 -41.16 34.31 26.42
C LYS A 812 -39.91 33.47 26.18
N LYS A 813 -38.80 33.81 26.83
CA LYS A 813 -37.57 33.01 26.74
C LYS A 813 -37.75 31.64 27.38
N ILE A 814 -38.49 31.53 28.49
CA ILE A 814 -38.83 30.24 29.12
C ILE A 814 -39.66 29.37 28.17
N GLU A 815 -40.71 29.92 27.55
CA GLU A 815 -41.52 29.20 26.55
C GLU A 815 -40.66 28.73 25.36
N ALA A 816 -39.78 29.58 24.85
CA ALA A 816 -38.86 29.22 23.76
C ALA A 816 -37.92 28.06 24.17
N LEU A 817 -37.39 28.08 25.39
CA LEU A 817 -36.57 26.98 25.92
C LEU A 817 -37.39 25.69 26.10
N MET A 818 -38.64 25.80 26.54
CA MET A 818 -39.57 24.67 26.67
C MET A 818 -39.94 24.04 25.32
N GLN A 819 -39.79 24.75 24.20
CA GLN A 819 -39.95 24.20 22.85
C GLN A 819 -38.65 23.64 22.26
N ASN A 820 -37.50 23.90 22.88
CA ASN A 820 -36.21 23.45 22.35
C ASN A 820 -35.95 21.98 22.71
N GLU A 821 -36.19 21.08 21.76
CA GLU A 821 -36.00 19.62 21.92
C GLU A 821 -34.54 19.21 22.14
N LYS A 822 -33.58 20.08 21.79
CA LYS A 822 -32.14 19.80 21.95
C LYS A 822 -31.71 19.84 23.43
N ILE A 823 -32.40 20.56 24.30
CA ILE A 823 -32.09 20.61 25.76
C ILE A 823 -33.01 19.69 26.58
N ILE A 824 -32.88 19.72 27.91
CA ILE A 824 -33.80 19.02 28.83
C ILE A 824 -34.98 19.97 29.12
N ARG A 825 -36.15 19.65 28.57
CA ARG A 825 -37.37 20.47 28.63
C ARG A 825 -38.10 20.25 29.96
N ASN A 826 -37.61 20.88 31.02
CA ASN A 826 -38.24 20.81 32.34
C ASN A 826 -38.40 22.22 32.92
N HIS A 827 -39.65 22.63 33.13
CA HIS A 827 -40.00 23.97 33.59
C HIS A 827 -39.28 24.34 34.90
N ALA A 828 -39.36 23.46 35.90
CA ALA A 828 -38.76 23.71 37.21
C ALA A 828 -37.23 23.84 37.15
N LYS A 829 -36.56 23.07 36.29
CA LYS A 829 -35.10 23.15 36.10
C LYS A 829 -34.67 24.40 35.33
N ILE A 830 -35.43 24.82 34.33
CA ILE A 830 -35.18 26.07 33.58
C ILE A 830 -35.37 27.29 34.49
N GLU A 831 -36.47 27.35 35.24
CA GLU A 831 -36.71 28.40 36.24
C GLU A 831 -35.63 28.40 37.33
N SER A 832 -35.15 27.22 37.72
CA SER A 832 -34.02 27.10 38.65
C SER A 832 -32.75 27.71 38.08
N ALA A 833 -32.43 27.50 36.80
CA ALA A 833 -31.24 28.10 36.19
C ALA A 833 -31.30 29.63 36.22
N ILE A 834 -32.47 30.21 35.94
CA ILE A 834 -32.73 31.67 36.00
C ILE A 834 -32.61 32.19 37.43
N ASN A 835 -33.22 31.50 38.40
CA ASN A 835 -33.10 31.85 39.82
C ASN A 835 -31.65 31.76 40.29
N ASN A 836 -30.96 30.67 39.96
CA ASN A 836 -29.57 30.44 40.35
C ASN A 836 -28.64 31.48 39.72
N ALA A 837 -28.90 31.95 38.50
CA ALA A 837 -28.16 33.07 37.89
C ALA A 837 -28.25 34.34 38.76
N LYS A 838 -29.47 34.70 39.21
CA LYS A 838 -29.67 35.85 40.11
C LYS A 838 -28.90 35.68 41.43
N ARG A 839 -28.99 34.50 42.05
CA ARG A 839 -28.27 34.20 43.30
C ARG A 839 -26.74 34.18 43.11
N PHE A 840 -26.27 33.71 41.96
CA PHE A 840 -24.84 33.69 41.60
C PHE A 840 -24.27 35.11 41.54
N LEU A 841 -24.99 36.05 40.91
CA LEU A 841 -24.61 37.47 40.87
C LEU A 841 -24.63 38.14 42.26
N GLU A 842 -25.58 37.76 43.12
CA GLU A 842 -25.64 38.22 44.52
C GLU A 842 -24.40 37.74 45.31
N VAL A 843 -24.02 36.47 45.16
CA VAL A 843 -22.78 35.92 45.75
C VAL A 843 -21.54 36.61 45.22
N GLN A 844 -21.45 36.88 43.91
CA GLN A 844 -20.35 37.66 43.33
C GLN A 844 -20.26 39.06 43.94
N SER A 845 -21.40 39.70 44.21
CA SER A 845 -21.44 41.03 44.84
C SER A 845 -20.97 40.99 46.29
N GLU A 846 -21.27 39.92 47.03
CA GLU A 846 -20.88 39.73 48.44
C GLU A 846 -19.41 39.33 48.62
N PHE A 847 -18.91 38.39 47.81
CA PHE A 847 -17.57 37.79 47.96
C PHE A 847 -16.54 38.28 46.92
N GLY A 848 -16.96 39.15 46.00
CA GLY A 848 -16.18 39.68 44.89
C GLY A 848 -16.11 38.76 43.66
N SER A 849 -16.37 37.45 43.81
CA SER A 849 -16.40 36.46 42.73
C SER A 849 -17.02 35.16 43.25
N PHE A 850 -17.66 34.35 42.42
CA PHE A 850 -18.21 33.06 42.86
C PHE A 850 -17.09 32.05 43.13
N ASP A 851 -15.99 32.11 42.38
CA ASP A 851 -14.79 31.29 42.57
C ASP A 851 -14.25 31.39 44.01
N LYS A 852 -13.97 32.61 44.49
CA LYS A 852 -13.53 32.85 45.87
C LYS A 852 -14.50 32.31 46.93
N TYR A 853 -15.80 32.41 46.69
CA TYR A 853 -16.81 31.88 47.61
C TYR A 853 -16.75 30.35 47.64
N ILE A 854 -16.84 29.70 46.47
CA ILE A 854 -17.01 28.25 46.37
C ILE A 854 -15.71 27.51 46.72
N TRP A 855 -14.56 27.97 46.23
CA TRP A 855 -13.25 27.40 46.56
C TRP A 855 -12.74 27.77 47.96
N GLY A 856 -13.35 28.77 48.60
CA GLY A 856 -13.11 29.15 49.99
C GLY A 856 -13.36 28.01 50.97
N PHE A 857 -14.35 27.15 50.69
CA PHE A 857 -14.67 25.96 51.51
C PHE A 857 -13.52 24.95 51.62
N VAL A 858 -12.63 24.91 50.61
CA VAL A 858 -11.43 24.04 50.60
C VAL A 858 -10.13 24.84 50.70
N LYS A 859 -10.19 26.12 51.11
CA LYS A 859 -9.04 27.02 51.20
C LYS A 859 -8.23 27.09 49.89
N ASN A 860 -8.92 27.07 48.74
CA ASN A 860 -8.34 27.08 47.40
C ASN A 860 -7.37 25.92 47.10
N LYS A 861 -7.55 24.77 47.75
CA LYS A 861 -6.76 23.55 47.48
C LYS A 861 -7.69 22.38 47.15
N PRO A 862 -7.50 21.69 46.00
CA PRO A 862 -8.25 20.49 45.69
C PRO A 862 -8.05 19.40 46.76
N ILE A 863 -9.11 18.65 47.04
CA ILE A 863 -9.04 17.46 47.90
C ILE A 863 -8.76 16.26 47.01
N ILE A 864 -7.69 15.53 47.26
CA ILE A 864 -7.33 14.31 46.51
C ILE A 864 -7.74 13.10 47.35
N ASN A 865 -8.71 12.32 46.87
CA ASN A 865 -9.19 11.12 47.56
C ASN A 865 -8.56 9.85 46.96
N HIS A 866 -8.32 8.82 47.76
CA HIS A 866 -7.55 7.64 47.33
C HIS A 866 -8.45 6.39 47.23
N PHE A 867 -9.40 6.41 46.29
CA PHE A 867 -10.34 5.31 46.09
C PHE A 867 -9.77 4.22 45.18
N GLN A 868 -10.04 2.96 45.51
CA GLN A 868 -9.57 1.80 44.73
C GLN A 868 -10.59 1.39 43.68
N THR A 869 -11.88 1.48 44.02
CA THR A 869 -13.00 1.10 43.15
C THR A 869 -14.07 2.19 43.16
N ILE A 870 -14.92 2.23 42.13
CA ILE A 870 -16.02 3.21 42.04
C ILE A 870 -16.98 3.10 43.22
N LYS A 871 -17.14 1.90 43.80
CA LYS A 871 -18.01 1.68 44.96
C LYS A 871 -17.52 2.40 46.21
N ASP A 872 -16.25 2.78 46.27
CA ASP A 872 -15.66 3.50 47.39
C ASP A 872 -15.98 5.00 47.34
N ILE A 873 -16.40 5.52 46.18
CA ILE A 873 -16.77 6.92 46.00
C ILE A 873 -18.17 7.16 46.61
N PRO A 874 -18.30 8.02 47.64
CA PRO A 874 -19.59 8.24 48.30
C PRO A 874 -20.53 9.08 47.42
N ALA A 875 -21.85 8.93 47.62
CA ALA A 875 -22.85 9.75 46.92
C ALA A 875 -22.93 11.20 47.44
N SER A 876 -22.39 11.47 48.63
CA SER A 876 -22.25 12.80 49.22
C SER A 876 -21.17 12.79 50.31
N THR A 877 -20.68 13.95 50.70
CA THR A 877 -19.69 14.12 51.78
C THR A 877 -20.19 15.15 52.81
N PRO A 878 -19.63 15.16 54.04
CA PRO A 878 -19.95 16.21 55.01
C PRO A 878 -19.71 17.63 54.47
N LEU A 879 -18.70 17.79 53.60
CA LEU A 879 -18.41 19.06 52.95
C LEU A 879 -19.45 19.42 51.89
N SER A 880 -19.91 18.45 51.07
CA SER A 880 -21.00 18.71 50.13
C SER A 880 -22.33 19.03 50.84
N ASP A 881 -22.58 18.43 52.02
CA ASP A 881 -23.74 18.78 52.87
C ASP A 881 -23.66 20.23 53.37
N GLU A 882 -22.47 20.68 53.77
CA GLU A 882 -22.23 22.05 54.22
C GLU A 882 -22.45 23.06 53.10
N ILE A 883 -21.81 22.85 51.94
CA ILE A 883 -21.95 23.72 50.76
C ILE A 883 -23.40 23.74 50.27
N SER A 884 -24.07 22.58 50.23
CA SER A 884 -25.48 22.46 49.85
C SER A 884 -26.38 23.28 50.77
N LYS A 885 -26.21 23.19 52.10
CA LYS A 885 -27.00 23.97 53.07
C LYS A 885 -26.79 25.47 52.90
N ASP A 886 -25.57 25.94 52.67
CA ASP A 886 -25.32 27.37 52.48
C ASP A 886 -25.93 27.88 51.15
N LEU A 887 -25.72 27.16 50.05
CA LEU A 887 -26.34 27.51 48.76
C LEU A 887 -27.88 27.54 48.85
N GLN A 888 -28.50 26.57 49.53
CA GLN A 888 -29.95 26.57 49.75
C GLN A 888 -30.41 27.75 50.62
N LYS A 889 -29.66 28.07 51.68
CA LYS A 889 -29.94 29.24 52.53
C LYS A 889 -29.88 30.55 51.74
N ARG A 890 -28.98 30.61 50.75
CA ARG A 890 -28.84 31.72 49.78
C ARG A 890 -29.86 31.68 48.65
N GLY A 891 -30.78 30.72 48.66
CA GLY A 891 -31.91 30.62 47.73
C GLY A 891 -31.60 29.92 46.41
N PHE A 892 -30.45 29.25 46.27
CA PHE A 892 -30.21 28.39 45.12
C PHE A 892 -31.15 27.17 45.15
N LYS A 893 -31.57 26.74 43.97
CA LYS A 893 -32.44 25.57 43.75
C LYS A 893 -31.69 24.47 43.01
N PHE A 894 -32.13 23.22 43.16
CA PHE A 894 -31.48 22.02 42.59
C PHE A 894 -30.01 21.82 43.03
N VAL A 895 -29.67 22.30 44.23
CA VAL A 895 -28.35 22.20 44.86
C VAL A 895 -28.40 21.25 46.06
N GLY A 896 -28.89 20.02 45.87
CA GLY A 896 -28.88 18.98 46.91
C GLY A 896 -27.46 18.44 47.14
N SER A 897 -27.21 17.81 48.28
CA SER A 897 -25.85 17.38 48.66
C SER A 897 -25.17 16.47 47.61
N THR A 898 -25.91 15.52 47.01
CA THR A 898 -25.40 14.67 45.93
C THR A 898 -25.06 15.45 44.67
N SER A 899 -25.92 16.39 44.25
CA SER A 899 -25.64 17.26 43.10
C SER A 899 -24.45 18.19 43.36
N ILE A 900 -24.28 18.64 44.61
CA ILE A 900 -23.13 19.45 45.01
C ILE A 900 -21.85 18.62 45.04
N TYR A 901 -21.89 17.36 45.47
CA TYR A 901 -20.70 16.51 45.41
C TYR A 901 -20.28 16.21 43.97
N ALA A 902 -21.25 15.93 43.08
CA ALA A 902 -20.98 15.81 41.64
C ALA A 902 -20.40 17.12 41.07
N PHE A 903 -20.99 18.26 41.43
CA PHE A 903 -20.44 19.58 41.07
C PHE A 903 -19.00 19.78 41.54
N MET A 904 -18.66 19.40 42.78
CA MET A 904 -17.29 19.45 43.30
C MET A 904 -16.32 18.62 42.46
N GLN A 905 -16.71 17.43 42.02
CA GLN A 905 -15.88 16.59 41.12
C GLN A 905 -15.76 17.24 39.73
N SER A 906 -16.85 17.81 39.24
CA SER A 906 -16.97 18.39 37.90
C SER A 906 -16.10 19.63 37.68
N ILE A 907 -15.83 20.39 38.75
CA ILE A 907 -14.96 21.58 38.77
C ILE A 907 -13.56 21.29 39.32
N GLY A 908 -13.29 20.02 39.68
CA GLY A 908 -12.02 19.58 40.26
C GLY A 908 -11.73 20.09 41.66
N MET A 909 -12.74 20.48 42.42
CA MET A 909 -12.61 20.72 43.86
C MET A 909 -12.22 19.44 44.60
N VAL A 910 -12.66 18.29 44.10
CA VAL A 910 -12.23 16.96 44.52
C VAL A 910 -11.68 16.17 43.33
N ASP A 911 -10.57 15.45 43.53
CA ASP A 911 -10.02 14.47 42.59
C ASP A 911 -10.33 13.05 43.11
N ASP A 912 -11.39 12.48 42.55
CA ASP A 912 -11.90 11.14 42.86
C ASP A 912 -11.50 10.09 41.82
N HIS A 913 -10.51 10.36 40.96
CA HIS A 913 -9.97 9.32 40.08
C HIS A 913 -9.48 8.13 40.90
N LEU A 914 -9.72 6.92 40.42
CA LEU A 914 -9.23 5.70 41.08
C LEU A 914 -7.70 5.68 41.09
N GLU A 915 -7.09 4.98 42.04
CA GLU A 915 -5.63 4.77 42.06
C GLU A 915 -5.11 4.09 40.78
N SER A 916 -5.94 3.26 40.15
CA SER A 916 -5.63 2.62 38.87
C SER A 916 -5.83 3.53 37.65
N CYS A 917 -6.37 4.74 37.83
CA CYS A 917 -6.73 5.61 36.73
C CYS A 917 -5.53 6.42 36.23
N LYS A 918 -5.34 6.47 34.90
CA LYS A 918 -4.33 7.28 34.21
C LYS A 918 -4.41 8.78 34.50
N CYS A 919 -5.58 9.25 34.92
CA CYS A 919 -5.86 10.66 35.19
C CYS A 919 -5.65 11.02 36.66
N LYS A 920 -5.23 10.05 37.49
CA LYS A 920 -4.96 10.29 38.89
C LYS A 920 -3.83 11.30 39.04
N SER A 921 -4.07 12.36 39.80
CA SER A 921 -2.99 13.30 40.14
C SER A 921 -1.85 12.52 40.82
N PRO A 922 -0.61 12.59 40.30
CA PRO A 922 0.49 11.79 40.83
C PRO A 922 0.73 12.11 42.30
N ILE A 923 0.83 11.06 43.11
CA ILE A 923 1.13 11.15 44.54
C ILE A 923 2.48 11.85 44.70
N ALA A 924 2.52 12.93 45.48
CA ALA A 924 3.76 13.48 46.01
C ALA A 924 4.32 12.57 47.13
N SER A 925 4.53 11.28 46.86
CA SER A 925 5.33 10.33 47.66
C SER A 925 5.17 8.89 47.16
N SER A 926 6.19 8.35 46.47
CA SER A 926 6.82 7.07 46.84
C SER A 926 8.15 6.92 46.09
N SER A 927 9.15 6.43 46.82
CA SER A 927 10.56 6.37 46.44
C SER A 927 10.86 5.30 45.38
N LYS A 928 10.70 5.63 44.10
CA LYS A 928 11.50 5.01 43.04
C LYS A 928 12.71 5.91 42.80
N THR A 929 13.92 5.37 42.92
CA THR A 929 15.19 6.06 42.62
C THR A 929 15.15 6.59 41.19
N THR A 930 14.97 7.90 41.04
CA THR A 930 15.05 8.62 39.76
C THR A 930 16.46 8.52 39.21
N GLN A 931 16.62 7.83 38.08
CA GLN A 931 17.92 7.67 37.42
C GLN A 931 18.22 8.93 36.58
N LYS A 932 19.49 9.34 36.57
CA LYS A 932 19.93 10.51 35.81
C LYS A 932 20.58 10.10 34.49
N VAL A 933 20.44 10.99 33.50
CA VAL A 933 21.02 10.84 32.16
C VAL A 933 22.07 11.92 31.98
N LEU A 934 23.31 11.48 31.73
CA LEU A 934 24.40 12.38 31.33
C LEU A 934 24.34 12.57 29.81
N CYS A 935 24.41 13.81 29.32
CA CYS A 935 24.33 14.10 27.89
C CYS A 935 25.53 14.96 27.45
N ALA A 936 26.29 14.46 26.48
CA ALA A 936 27.37 15.23 25.88
C ALA A 936 26.80 16.22 24.86
N VAL A 937 26.91 17.50 25.15
CA VAL A 937 26.50 18.60 24.27
C VAL A 937 27.74 19.11 23.54
N SER A 938 27.69 19.20 22.22
CA SER A 938 28.77 19.78 21.40
C SER A 938 28.42 21.18 20.88
N GLY A 939 27.17 21.61 21.03
CA GLY A 939 26.65 22.82 20.39
C GLY A 939 26.22 22.63 18.93
N GLY A 940 26.43 21.44 18.36
CA GLY A 940 25.87 21.04 17.08
C GLY A 940 24.37 20.71 17.19
N VAL A 941 23.69 20.67 16.04
CA VAL A 941 22.24 20.40 15.94
C VAL A 941 21.85 19.12 16.67
N ASP A 942 22.55 18.01 16.44
CA ASP A 942 22.12 16.67 16.91
C ASP A 942 22.15 16.57 18.44
N SER A 943 23.27 16.95 19.05
CA SER A 943 23.41 16.96 20.51
C SER A 943 22.43 17.92 21.18
N SER A 944 22.07 19.03 20.50
CA SER A 944 21.12 20.01 21.03
C SER A 944 19.67 19.51 20.94
N VAL A 945 19.32 18.82 19.84
CA VAL A 945 18.03 18.13 19.69
C VAL A 945 17.88 17.02 20.73
N VAL A 946 18.92 16.20 20.94
CA VAL A 946 18.92 15.16 21.99
C VAL A 946 18.73 15.77 23.38
N ALA A 947 19.49 16.81 23.72
CA ALA A 947 19.37 17.48 25.01
C ALA A 947 17.97 18.06 25.22
N THR A 948 17.39 18.68 24.18
CA THR A 948 16.02 19.24 24.23
C THR A 948 14.97 18.14 24.38
N LEU A 949 15.09 17.06 23.61
CA LEU A 949 14.19 15.90 23.66
C LEU A 949 14.22 15.23 25.05
N LEU A 950 15.42 14.99 25.58
CA LEU A 950 15.60 14.42 26.92
C LEU A 950 15.07 15.35 27.99
N TYR A 951 15.37 16.65 27.94
CA TYR A 951 14.87 17.57 28.95
C TYR A 951 13.34 17.61 28.98
N ARG A 952 12.68 17.55 27.80
CA ARG A 952 11.23 17.45 27.69
C ARG A 952 10.68 16.12 28.20
N ALA A 953 11.48 15.05 28.14
CA ALA A 953 11.12 13.74 28.68
C ALA A 953 11.32 13.65 30.20
N ILE A 954 12.49 14.00 30.72
CA ILE A 954 12.92 13.65 32.09
C ILE A 954 13.24 14.87 32.98
N GLY A 955 13.14 16.09 32.45
CA GLY A 955 13.36 17.34 33.19
C GLY A 955 14.75 17.43 33.81
N GLU A 956 14.80 17.78 35.09
CA GLU A 956 16.04 17.99 35.87
C GLU A 956 16.89 16.73 36.07
N ASN A 957 16.40 15.55 35.64
CA ASN A 957 17.21 14.33 35.64
C ASN A 957 18.22 14.28 34.48
N LEU A 958 18.15 15.22 33.54
CA LEU A 958 19.16 15.43 32.52
C LEU A 958 20.33 16.27 33.07
N ILE A 959 21.56 15.81 32.82
CA ILE A 959 22.80 16.53 33.09
C ILE A 959 23.50 16.78 31.75
N PRO A 960 23.25 17.93 31.08
CA PRO A 960 23.91 18.24 29.82
C PRO A 960 25.23 18.96 30.09
N VAL A 961 26.32 18.43 29.52
CA VAL A 961 27.69 18.95 29.70
C VAL A 961 28.27 19.33 28.34
N PHE A 962 28.71 20.58 28.23
CA PHE A 962 29.44 21.12 27.08
C PHE A 962 30.92 21.33 27.46
N VAL A 963 31.81 20.72 26.69
CA VAL A 963 33.27 20.84 26.88
C VAL A 963 33.83 21.77 25.83
N ASP A 964 34.34 22.92 26.26
CA ASP A 964 35.11 23.82 25.42
C ASP A 964 36.53 23.26 25.25
N THR A 965 36.78 22.69 24.08
CA THR A 965 38.05 22.06 23.73
C THR A 965 39.12 23.08 23.32
N GLY A 966 38.78 24.36 23.20
CA GLY A 966 39.68 25.36 22.62
C GLY A 966 39.86 25.23 21.09
N LEU A 967 39.14 24.31 20.43
CA LEU A 967 39.19 24.05 18.99
C LEU A 967 37.91 24.50 18.26
N LEU A 968 37.08 25.31 18.92
CA LEU A 968 35.82 25.83 18.40
C LEU A 968 36.03 27.06 17.50
N ARG A 969 35.00 27.45 16.75
CA ARG A 969 34.95 28.70 15.96
C ARG A 969 34.93 29.93 16.87
N ALA A 970 35.18 31.10 16.30
CA ALA A 970 35.10 32.37 17.02
C ALA A 970 33.68 32.59 17.59
N GLY A 971 33.58 32.94 18.87
CA GLY A 971 32.31 33.21 19.55
C GLY A 971 31.38 32.00 19.73
N GLU A 972 31.86 30.79 19.43
CA GLU A 972 31.01 29.59 19.41
C GLU A 972 30.58 29.15 20.80
N ARG A 973 31.45 29.29 21.81
CA ARG A 973 31.11 28.98 23.20
C ARG A 973 29.97 29.84 23.70
N GLU A 974 30.10 31.15 23.56
CA GLU A 974 29.10 32.12 24.01
C GLU A 974 27.77 31.90 23.28
N ALA A 975 27.82 31.57 21.99
CA ALA A 975 26.63 31.25 21.21
C ALA A 975 25.92 29.98 21.70
N VAL A 976 26.67 28.93 22.08
CA VAL A 976 26.10 27.69 22.62
C VAL A 976 25.51 27.91 24.02
N GLU A 977 26.20 28.64 24.88
CA GLU A 977 25.70 28.99 26.23
C GLU A 977 24.42 29.83 26.16
N ALA A 978 24.42 30.89 25.32
CA ALA A 978 23.25 31.73 25.12
C ALA A 978 22.07 30.92 24.57
N MET A 979 22.32 30.03 23.61
CA MET A 979 21.32 29.13 23.04
C MET A 979 20.61 28.28 24.10
N PHE A 980 21.37 27.59 24.95
CA PHE A 980 20.78 26.71 25.97
C PHE A 980 20.03 27.51 27.04
N ARG A 981 20.60 28.65 27.45
CA ARG A 981 20.03 29.51 28.50
C ARG A 981 18.80 30.30 28.04
N GLU A 982 18.87 30.94 26.88
CA GLU A 982 17.90 31.95 26.44
C GLU A 982 16.85 31.36 25.49
N ASN A 983 17.18 30.34 24.69
CA ASN A 983 16.27 29.77 23.70
C ASN A 983 15.64 28.44 24.15
N LEU A 984 16.42 27.54 24.75
CA LEU A 984 15.95 26.18 25.06
C LEU A 984 15.47 26.01 26.52
N GLY A 985 15.92 26.87 27.44
CA GLY A 985 15.61 26.76 28.86
C GLY A 985 16.15 25.49 29.53
N VAL A 986 17.22 24.92 28.95
CA VAL A 986 17.88 23.69 29.43
C VAL A 986 19.16 24.09 30.19
N PRO A 987 19.33 23.68 31.47
CA PRO A 987 20.49 24.08 32.27
C PRO A 987 21.77 23.38 31.80
N LEU A 988 22.64 24.11 31.09
CA LEU A 988 23.90 23.61 30.53
C LEU A 988 25.08 23.79 31.51
N ILE A 989 25.90 22.75 31.66
CA ILE A 989 27.17 22.81 32.39
C ILE A 989 28.30 23.00 31.37
N THR A 990 29.00 24.13 31.41
CA THR A 990 30.18 24.37 30.56
C THR A 990 31.48 24.07 31.32
N VAL A 991 32.37 23.31 30.69
CA VAL A 991 33.73 23.01 31.17
C VAL A 991 34.75 23.56 30.20
N ASP A 992 35.64 24.45 30.66
CA ASP A 992 36.77 24.92 29.87
C ASP A 992 37.95 23.93 30.00
N ALA A 993 38.29 23.27 28.89
CA ALA A 993 39.38 22.32 28.80
C ALA A 993 40.43 22.71 27.75
N SER A 994 40.37 23.93 27.23
CA SER A 994 41.19 24.42 26.11
C SER A 994 42.69 24.14 26.28
N GLU A 995 43.27 24.47 27.43
CA GLU A 995 44.68 24.24 27.75
C GLU A 995 45.07 22.75 27.78
N ILE A 996 44.15 21.86 28.18
CA ILE A 996 44.39 20.41 28.24
C ILE A 996 44.51 19.86 26.81
N PHE A 997 43.58 20.23 25.93
CA PHE A 997 43.58 19.80 24.53
C PHE A 997 44.79 20.35 23.78
N LEU A 998 45.07 21.65 23.90
CA LEU A 998 46.22 22.27 23.23
C LEU A 998 47.55 21.70 23.75
N GLY A 999 47.64 21.40 25.04
CA GLY A 999 48.82 20.75 25.63
C GLY A 999 49.11 19.37 25.04
N LYS A 1000 48.06 18.55 24.85
CA LYS A 1000 48.19 17.19 24.28
C LYS A 1000 48.36 17.15 22.76
N LEU A 1001 47.88 18.18 22.04
CA LEU A 1001 48.02 18.28 20.58
C LEU A 1001 49.36 18.88 20.11
N LYS A 1002 50.16 19.41 21.04
CA LYS A 1002 51.45 20.01 20.73
C LYS A 1002 52.38 19.02 20.01
N GLY A 1003 52.93 19.43 18.88
CA GLY A 1003 53.81 18.64 18.02
C GLY A 1003 53.13 17.52 17.22
N VAL A 1004 51.80 17.40 17.28
CA VAL A 1004 51.05 16.34 16.57
C VAL A 1004 50.63 16.84 15.19
N THR A 1005 51.08 16.15 14.15
CA THR A 1005 50.77 16.48 12.74
C THR A 1005 49.86 15.47 12.06
N ASP A 1006 49.91 14.20 12.46
CA ASP A 1006 49.11 13.13 11.87
C ASP A 1006 47.61 13.27 12.20
N PRO A 1007 46.71 13.26 11.20
CA PRO A 1007 45.29 13.54 11.40
C PRO A 1007 44.55 12.46 12.21
N GLU A 1008 44.91 11.19 12.04
CA GLU A 1008 44.30 10.09 12.80
C GLU A 1008 44.74 10.14 14.27
N VAL A 1009 46.01 10.48 14.52
CA VAL A 1009 46.52 10.72 15.89
C VAL A 1009 45.83 11.95 16.52
N LYS A 1010 45.63 13.04 15.77
CA LYS A 1010 44.84 14.21 16.24
C LYS A 1010 43.45 13.77 16.69
N ARG A 1011 42.72 13.01 15.84
CA ARG A 1011 41.37 12.49 16.14
C ARG A 1011 41.34 11.60 17.39
N LYS A 1012 42.33 10.73 17.54
CA LYS A 1012 42.42 9.83 18.70
C LYS A 1012 42.67 10.60 19.99
N ILE A 1013 43.65 11.51 20.00
CA ILE A 1013 43.99 12.34 21.17
C ILE A 1013 42.79 13.18 21.60
N ILE A 1014 42.10 13.81 20.64
CA ILE A 1014 40.92 14.65 20.94
C ILE A 1014 39.80 13.79 21.53
N GLY A 1015 39.52 12.62 20.93
CA GLY A 1015 38.51 11.70 21.45
C GLY A 1015 38.80 11.21 22.87
N GLU A 1016 40.02 10.72 23.11
CA GLU A 1016 40.45 10.24 24.44
C GLU A 1016 40.40 11.35 25.49
N THR A 1017 40.91 12.54 25.15
CA THR A 1017 40.93 13.70 26.05
C THR A 1017 39.52 14.20 26.35
N PHE A 1018 38.62 14.18 25.37
CA PHE A 1018 37.23 14.50 25.58
C PHE A 1018 36.59 13.53 26.57
N ILE A 1019 36.80 12.22 26.41
CA ILE A 1019 36.29 11.21 27.34
C ILE A 1019 36.84 11.43 28.76
N GLU A 1020 38.14 11.72 28.91
CA GLU A 1020 38.75 12.00 30.22
C GLU A 1020 38.12 13.21 30.94
N VAL A 1021 37.98 14.33 30.23
CA VAL A 1021 37.38 15.56 30.78
C VAL A 1021 35.90 15.32 31.13
N PHE A 1022 35.19 14.66 30.24
CA PHE A 1022 33.78 14.34 30.40
C PHE A 1022 33.53 13.40 31.57
N GLU A 1023 34.39 12.39 31.77
CA GLU A 1023 34.31 11.47 32.90
C GLU A 1023 34.65 12.17 34.22
N ALA A 1024 35.65 13.04 34.23
CA ALA A 1024 35.99 13.85 35.39
C ALA A 1024 34.82 14.74 35.82
N GLU A 1025 34.06 15.29 34.87
CA GLU A 1025 32.85 16.05 35.15
C GLU A 1025 31.70 15.15 35.61
N ALA A 1026 31.48 14.02 34.94
CA ALA A 1026 30.47 13.03 35.33
C ALA A 1026 30.63 12.58 36.79
N LYS A 1027 31.86 12.35 37.24
CA LYS A 1027 32.18 11.97 38.64
C LYS A 1027 31.74 13.02 39.66
N LYS A 1028 31.81 14.32 39.32
CA LYS A 1028 31.35 15.40 40.23
C LYS A 1028 29.84 15.35 40.45
N HIS A 1029 29.08 14.95 39.43
CA HIS A 1029 27.62 14.89 39.47
C HIS A 1029 27.08 13.49 39.82
N ASN A 1030 27.93 12.47 39.92
CA ASN A 1030 27.57 11.07 40.20
C ASN A 1030 27.94 10.59 41.62
N ALA A 1031 28.00 11.49 42.60
CA ALA A 1031 28.46 11.16 43.97
C ALA A 1031 27.65 10.06 44.69
N LYS A 1032 26.42 9.79 44.24
CA LYS A 1032 25.51 8.78 44.79
C LYS A 1032 25.28 7.57 43.86
N GLY A 1033 25.96 7.50 42.71
CA GLY A 1033 25.73 6.45 41.71
C GLY A 1033 24.38 6.58 40.99
N GLU A 1034 23.83 7.79 40.91
CA GLU A 1034 22.51 8.09 40.32
C GLU A 1034 22.54 8.16 38.78
N ILE A 1035 23.71 8.40 38.17
CA ILE A 1035 23.87 8.46 36.70
C ILE A 1035 24.03 7.02 36.17
N LYS A 1036 23.01 6.55 35.46
CA LYS A 1036 22.99 5.22 34.83
C LYS A 1036 23.18 5.28 33.31
N PHE A 1037 22.71 6.37 32.70
CA PHE A 1037 22.65 6.48 31.24
C PHE A 1037 23.59 7.54 30.70
N LEU A 1038 24.13 7.27 29.51
CA LEU A 1038 24.83 8.24 28.68
C LEU A 1038 24.03 8.46 27.39
N ALA A 1039 23.67 9.71 27.13
CA ALA A 1039 22.97 10.12 25.92
C ALA A 1039 23.93 10.65 24.85
N GLN A 1040 23.71 10.24 23.61
CA GLN A 1040 24.46 10.66 22.44
C GLN A 1040 23.53 11.04 21.28
N GLY A 1041 23.96 12.04 20.50
CA GLY A 1041 23.33 12.46 19.26
C GLY A 1041 23.78 11.66 18.05
N THR A 1042 24.05 10.36 18.22
CA THR A 1042 24.45 9.45 17.14
C THR A 1042 23.36 9.44 16.07
N LEU A 1043 23.73 9.79 14.84
CA LEU A 1043 22.84 9.74 13.69
C LEU A 1043 23.07 8.46 12.89
N TYR A 1044 22.14 8.19 11.98
CA TYR A 1044 22.25 7.04 11.09
C TYR A 1044 23.52 7.04 10.20
N PRO A 1045 23.95 8.14 9.54
CA PRO A 1045 25.19 8.16 8.78
C PRO A 1045 26.43 7.77 9.61
N ASP A 1046 26.44 8.15 10.90
CA ASP A 1046 27.54 7.80 11.82
C ASP A 1046 27.63 6.28 12.01
N VAL A 1047 26.48 5.59 12.03
CA VAL A 1047 26.40 4.12 12.20
C VAL A 1047 26.93 3.39 10.97
N ILE A 1048 26.60 3.85 9.76
CA ILE A 1048 27.09 3.25 8.51
C ILE A 1048 28.62 3.40 8.38
N GLU A 1049 29.15 4.58 8.69
CA GLU A 1049 30.58 4.86 8.50
C GLU A 1049 31.48 4.05 9.46
N SER A 1050 30.92 3.53 10.55
CA SER A 1050 31.65 2.96 11.69
C SER A 1050 31.43 1.46 11.93
N VAL A 1051 30.28 0.88 11.55
CA VAL A 1051 29.99 -0.55 11.73
C VAL A 1051 30.30 -1.32 10.44
N SER A 1052 31.41 -2.05 10.42
CA SER A 1052 31.61 -3.13 9.44
C SER A 1052 30.68 -4.28 9.80
N VAL A 1053 29.53 -4.41 9.14
CA VAL A 1053 28.62 -5.54 9.32
C VAL A 1053 29.31 -6.80 8.76
N LYS A 1054 30.08 -7.53 9.58
CA LYS A 1054 30.71 -8.85 9.34
C LYS A 1054 30.84 -9.26 7.85
N GLY A 1055 31.49 -8.42 7.07
CA GLY A 1055 31.70 -8.52 5.63
C GLY A 1055 32.91 -7.66 5.24
N PRO A 1056 33.46 -7.79 4.02
CA PRO A 1056 34.80 -7.32 3.67
C PRO A 1056 34.94 -5.80 3.47
N SER A 1057 33.95 -4.99 3.87
CA SER A 1057 34.03 -3.53 3.77
C SER A 1057 35.01 -2.99 4.82
N LYS A 1058 36.10 -2.36 4.38
CA LYS A 1058 37.01 -1.61 5.27
C LYS A 1058 36.27 -0.44 5.90
N THR A 1059 36.40 -0.28 7.21
CA THR A 1059 35.93 0.91 7.95
C THR A 1059 36.50 2.17 7.32
N ILE A 1060 35.64 3.11 6.92
CA ILE A 1060 36.05 4.33 6.21
C ILE A 1060 36.54 5.39 7.20
N LYS A 1061 35.90 5.52 8.37
CA LYS A 1061 36.28 6.44 9.45
C LYS A 1061 35.93 5.88 10.82
N SER A 1062 36.85 5.95 11.79
CA SER A 1062 36.54 5.60 13.18
C SER A 1062 35.75 6.72 13.86
N HIS A 1063 34.48 6.46 14.21
CA HIS A 1063 33.68 7.34 15.06
C HIS A 1063 33.69 6.85 16.50
N HIS A 1064 34.09 7.73 17.44
CA HIS A 1064 34.10 7.43 18.88
C HIS A 1064 32.69 7.19 19.47
N ASN A 1065 31.62 7.52 18.74
CA ASN A 1065 30.23 7.35 19.20
C ASN A 1065 29.61 5.99 18.89
N VAL A 1066 30.20 5.17 18.00
CA VAL A 1066 29.54 3.94 17.51
C VAL A 1066 30.34 2.66 17.82
N GLY A 1067 31.58 2.79 18.30
CA GLY A 1067 32.41 1.65 18.73
C GLY A 1067 32.01 1.01 20.08
N GLY A 1068 30.89 1.44 20.66
CA GLY A 1068 30.53 1.12 22.05
C GLY A 1068 31.31 1.98 23.06
N LEU A 1069 30.85 1.98 24.30
CA LEU A 1069 31.58 2.63 25.38
C LEU A 1069 32.86 1.85 25.70
N PRO A 1070 33.97 2.52 26.05
CA PRO A 1070 35.17 1.83 26.53
C PRO A 1070 34.80 0.85 27.66
N GLU A 1071 35.42 -0.34 27.71
CA GLU A 1071 35.04 -1.43 28.65
C GLU A 1071 34.97 -1.01 30.13
N TRP A 1072 35.72 0.04 30.50
CA TRP A 1072 35.78 0.58 31.85
C TRP A 1072 34.61 1.52 32.20
N MET A 1073 33.80 1.95 31.23
CA MET A 1073 32.66 2.85 31.42
C MET A 1073 31.36 2.05 31.53
N LYS A 1074 30.70 2.15 32.69
CA LYS A 1074 29.54 1.30 33.07
C LYS A 1074 28.16 1.89 32.75
N PHE A 1075 28.06 2.83 31.81
CA PHE A 1075 26.78 3.47 31.46
C PHE A 1075 26.00 2.66 30.42
N GLU A 1076 24.67 2.80 30.44
CA GLU A 1076 23.79 2.33 29.37
C GLU A 1076 23.57 3.45 28.35
N LEU A 1077 23.67 3.14 27.05
CA LEU A 1077 23.49 4.15 26.00
C LEU A 1077 22.03 4.50 25.74
N ILE A 1078 21.81 5.79 25.46
CA ILE A 1078 20.56 6.36 24.94
C ILE A 1078 20.89 7.13 23.65
N GLU A 1079 20.40 6.65 22.51
CA GLU A 1079 20.69 7.22 21.18
C GLU A 1079 19.38 7.50 20.42
N PRO A 1080 18.62 8.55 20.80
CA PRO A 1080 17.25 8.75 20.29
C PRO A 1080 17.17 9.08 18.80
N LEU A 1081 18.29 9.53 18.21
CA LEU A 1081 18.39 9.95 16.80
C LEU A 1081 19.00 8.88 15.90
N ARG A 1082 19.30 7.69 16.44
CA ARG A 1082 20.04 6.63 15.75
C ARG A 1082 19.41 6.19 14.44
N GLU A 1083 18.09 6.30 14.32
CA GLU A 1083 17.30 5.94 13.13
C GLU A 1083 16.87 7.14 12.27
N LEU A 1084 17.40 8.33 12.55
CA LEU A 1084 17.03 9.56 11.86
C LEU A 1084 18.17 10.09 10.98
N PHE A 1085 17.80 10.69 9.86
CA PHE A 1085 18.68 11.49 9.01
C PHE A 1085 18.74 12.96 9.48
N LYS A 1086 19.73 13.71 8.97
CA LYS A 1086 20.00 15.08 9.42
C LYS A 1086 18.84 16.04 9.22
N ASP A 1087 18.10 15.89 8.12
CA ASP A 1087 16.88 16.65 7.80
C ASP A 1087 15.72 16.27 8.72
N GLU A 1088 15.54 14.99 9.05
CA GLU A 1088 14.56 14.53 10.04
C GLU A 1088 14.89 15.05 11.45
N VAL A 1089 16.17 15.09 11.84
CA VAL A 1089 16.62 15.68 13.11
C VAL A 1089 16.32 17.18 13.15
N ARG A 1090 16.50 17.90 12.04
CA ARG A 1090 16.09 19.30 11.93
C ARG A 1090 14.57 19.44 12.07
N ALA A 1091 13.79 18.60 11.41
CA ALA A 1091 12.33 18.59 11.55
C ALA A 1091 11.91 18.32 13.00
N LEU A 1092 12.55 17.36 13.67
CA LEU A 1092 12.34 17.06 15.09
C LEU A 1092 12.67 18.26 15.98
N GLY A 1093 13.79 18.92 15.71
CA GLY A 1093 14.16 20.15 16.40
C GLY A 1093 13.09 21.26 16.27
N ARG A 1094 12.50 21.44 15.08
CA ARG A 1094 11.38 22.39 14.87
C ARG A 1094 10.17 22.03 15.73
N GLU A 1095 9.79 20.75 15.75
CA GLU A 1095 8.68 20.25 16.57
C GLU A 1095 8.94 20.44 18.07
N LEU A 1096 10.20 20.37 18.49
CA LEU A 1096 10.62 20.64 19.87
C LEU A 1096 10.70 22.15 20.20
N GLY A 1097 10.44 23.03 19.23
CA GLY A 1097 10.46 24.49 19.40
C GLY A 1097 11.85 25.12 19.27
N MET A 1098 12.81 24.43 18.67
CA MET A 1098 14.16 24.98 18.47
C MET A 1098 14.17 26.05 17.36
N PRO A 1099 14.92 27.15 17.51
CA PRO A 1099 15.01 28.21 16.50
C PRO A 1099 15.57 27.76 15.15
N GLU A 1100 15.04 28.30 14.05
CA GLU A 1100 15.43 27.91 12.68
C GLU A 1100 16.91 28.15 12.39
N PHE A 1101 17.47 29.29 12.82
CA PHE A 1101 18.88 29.63 12.60
C PHE A 1101 19.85 28.61 13.22
N MET A 1102 19.41 27.90 14.26
CA MET A 1102 20.18 26.86 14.94
C MET A 1102 20.11 25.54 14.18
N LEU A 1103 18.91 25.16 13.72
CA LEU A 1103 18.69 23.92 12.98
C LEU A 1103 19.40 23.94 11.61
N MET A 1104 19.44 25.11 10.98
CA MET A 1104 20.10 25.32 9.69
C MET A 1104 21.62 25.51 9.77
N ARG A 1105 22.19 25.48 10.98
CA ARG A 1105 23.64 25.62 11.19
C ARG A 1105 24.39 24.48 10.49
N HIS A 1106 25.48 24.83 9.80
CA HIS A 1106 26.31 23.84 9.12
C HIS A 1106 26.94 22.85 10.12
N PRO A 1107 27.11 21.58 9.73
CA PRO A 1107 27.83 20.59 10.54
C PRO A 1107 29.24 21.08 10.92
N PHE A 1108 29.63 20.81 12.16
CA PHE A 1108 30.96 21.11 12.68
C PHE A 1108 31.59 19.82 13.21
N PRO A 1109 32.81 19.48 12.76
CA PRO A 1109 33.44 18.20 13.13
C PRO A 1109 33.77 18.14 14.62
N GLY A 1110 33.71 16.96 15.22
CA GLY A 1110 34.07 16.73 16.63
C GLY A 1110 35.50 17.19 16.99
N PRO A 1111 36.52 16.88 16.17
CA PRO A 1111 37.86 17.45 16.30
C PRO A 1111 37.97 18.97 16.10
N GLY A 1112 36.88 19.63 15.70
CA GLY A 1112 36.80 21.07 15.47
C GLY A 1112 37.82 21.54 14.43
N LEU A 1113 38.44 22.69 14.71
CA LEU A 1113 39.42 23.31 13.84
C LEU A 1113 40.75 22.54 13.74
N ALA A 1114 41.02 21.56 14.61
CA ALA A 1114 42.28 20.80 14.58
C ALA A 1114 42.48 20.02 13.27
N ILE A 1115 41.38 19.57 12.67
CA ILE A 1115 41.39 18.87 11.37
C ILE A 1115 41.15 19.82 10.20
N ARG A 1116 41.17 21.13 10.44
CA ARG A 1116 41.14 22.18 9.40
C ARG A 1116 42.44 22.98 9.37
N ILE A 1117 43.41 22.56 10.18
CA ILE A 1117 44.78 23.07 10.18
C ILE A 1117 45.67 21.91 9.71
N MET A 1118 46.33 22.12 8.58
CA MET A 1118 47.29 21.15 8.05
C MET A 1118 48.56 21.20 8.90
N GLY A 1119 48.93 20.08 9.53
CA GLY A 1119 50.08 19.99 10.43
C GLY A 1119 49.74 20.22 11.92
N GLU A 1120 50.66 20.85 12.66
CA GLU A 1120 50.56 21.07 14.10
C GLU A 1120 49.49 22.11 14.45
N VAL A 1121 48.74 21.86 15.52
CA VAL A 1121 47.71 22.78 16.02
C VAL A 1121 48.29 23.65 17.13
N ASN A 1122 48.27 24.98 16.94
CA ASN A 1122 48.69 25.94 17.94
C ASN A 1122 47.71 27.14 17.98
N LYS A 1123 47.84 27.97 19.03
CA LYS A 1123 46.93 29.10 19.27
C LYS A 1123 46.97 30.13 18.13
N THR A 1124 48.15 30.44 17.60
CA THR A 1124 48.31 31.42 16.52
C THR A 1124 47.59 30.99 15.25
N ASP A 1125 47.76 29.73 14.84
CA ASP A 1125 47.11 29.18 13.65
C ASP A 1125 45.59 29.05 13.83
N LEU A 1126 45.12 28.71 15.04
CA LEU A 1126 43.70 28.71 15.37
C LEU A 1126 43.08 30.10 15.27
N ASP A 1127 43.76 31.13 15.77
CA ASP A 1127 43.26 32.50 15.74
C ASP A 1127 43.22 33.05 14.30
N LEU A 1128 44.23 32.73 13.48
CA LEU A 1128 44.22 33.01 12.03
C LEU A 1128 43.04 32.33 11.34
N LEU A 1129 42.87 31.03 11.53
CA LEU A 1129 41.80 30.26 10.90
C LEU A 1129 40.41 30.78 11.32
N ARG A 1130 40.22 31.10 12.61
CA ARG A 1130 38.97 31.68 13.14
C ARG A 1130 38.63 33.01 12.48
N ALA A 1131 39.62 33.88 12.28
CA ALA A 1131 39.41 35.16 11.62
C ALA A 1131 38.97 34.97 10.16
N CYS A 1132 39.64 34.10 9.41
CA CYS A 1132 39.26 33.79 8.02
C CYS A 1132 37.87 33.15 7.93
N ASP A 1133 37.58 32.15 8.76
CA ASP A 1133 36.31 31.44 8.77
C ASP A 1133 35.16 32.40 9.10
N SER A 1134 35.36 33.31 10.06
CA SER A 1134 34.37 34.33 10.44
C SER A 1134 34.00 35.25 9.27
N ILE A 1135 34.99 35.75 8.52
CA ILE A 1135 34.75 36.58 7.33
C ILE A 1135 33.97 35.80 6.26
N PHE A 1136 34.36 34.56 6.00
CA PHE A 1136 33.71 33.75 4.97
C PHE A 1136 32.24 33.45 5.31
N ILE A 1137 31.97 33.05 6.55
CA ILE A 1137 30.61 32.79 7.02
C ILE A 1137 29.76 34.07 7.04
N GLU A 1138 30.33 35.20 7.47
CA GLU A 1138 29.66 36.51 7.43
C GLU A 1138 29.24 36.89 6.00
N GLU A 1139 30.13 36.73 5.02
CA GLU A 1139 29.84 37.03 3.62
C GLU A 1139 28.76 36.11 3.04
N LEU A 1140 28.76 34.81 3.39
CA LEU A 1140 27.70 33.87 3.01
C LEU A 1140 26.34 34.31 3.55
N HIS A 1141 26.27 34.82 4.79
CA HIS A 1141 25.03 35.34 5.35
C HIS A 1141 24.58 36.63 4.65
N LYS A 1142 25.48 37.61 4.46
CA LYS A 1142 25.19 38.87 3.77
C LYS A 1142 24.60 38.66 2.37
N HIS A 1143 25.08 37.63 1.66
CA HIS A 1143 24.64 37.32 0.30
C HIS A 1143 23.52 36.27 0.23
N ASN A 1144 22.95 35.85 1.37
CA ASN A 1144 21.91 34.80 1.44
C ASN A 1144 22.33 33.47 0.77
N LEU A 1145 23.61 33.12 0.88
CA LEU A 1145 24.19 31.88 0.33
C LEU A 1145 24.36 30.81 1.40
N TYR A 1146 24.40 31.17 2.69
CA TYR A 1146 24.64 30.22 3.80
C TYR A 1146 23.69 29.02 3.78
N ASN A 1147 22.39 29.25 3.60
CA ASN A 1147 21.38 28.18 3.58
C ASN A 1147 21.33 27.39 2.24
N LYS A 1148 22.06 27.84 1.21
CA LYS A 1148 22.11 27.17 -0.10
C LYS A 1148 23.24 26.16 -0.20
N VAL A 1149 24.24 26.27 0.67
CA VAL A 1149 25.35 25.33 0.77
C VAL A 1149 25.12 24.41 1.98
N TRP A 1150 25.50 23.15 1.85
CA TRP A 1150 25.29 22.15 2.90
C TRP A 1150 26.28 22.32 4.05
N GLN A 1151 27.55 22.59 3.70
CA GLN A 1151 28.61 22.93 4.65
C GLN A 1151 29.61 23.85 3.96
N ALA A 1152 30.07 24.87 4.69
CA ALA A 1152 31.10 25.79 4.24
C ALA A 1152 32.06 26.14 5.37
N PHE A 1153 33.36 26.22 5.07
CA PHE A 1153 34.42 26.52 6.04
C PHE A 1153 35.74 26.89 5.37
N CYS A 1154 36.68 27.40 6.16
CA CYS A 1154 38.07 27.59 5.78
C CYS A 1154 38.99 26.46 6.30
N VAL A 1155 40.10 26.25 5.59
CA VAL A 1155 41.19 25.31 5.95
C VAL A 1155 42.53 26.05 5.85
N LEU A 1156 43.36 25.99 6.89
CA LEU A 1156 44.69 26.57 6.91
C LEU A 1156 45.72 25.56 6.37
N LEU A 1157 46.34 25.88 5.23
CA LEU A 1157 47.22 24.93 4.55
C LEU A 1157 48.64 24.88 5.12
N ASN A 1158 49.04 25.87 5.93
CA ASN A 1158 50.41 26.04 6.43
C ASN A 1158 51.49 26.02 5.33
N VAL A 1159 51.11 26.42 4.11
CA VAL A 1159 52.01 26.65 2.98
C VAL A 1159 52.29 28.15 2.89
N LYS A 1160 53.56 28.52 3.09
CA LYS A 1160 54.03 29.89 2.88
C LYS A 1160 54.06 30.20 1.39
N SER A 1161 53.44 31.30 1.00
CA SER A 1161 53.39 31.78 -0.37
C SER A 1161 53.98 33.18 -0.46
N VAL A 1162 54.61 33.51 -1.60
CA VAL A 1162 55.04 34.90 -1.85
C VAL A 1162 53.83 35.73 -2.22
N GLY A 1163 53.62 36.82 -1.48
CA GLY A 1163 52.61 37.82 -1.75
C GLY A 1163 53.23 39.20 -1.95
N VAL A 1164 52.44 40.11 -2.52
CA VAL A 1164 52.76 41.54 -2.56
C VAL A 1164 51.56 42.25 -1.94
N MET A 1165 51.79 42.91 -0.80
CA MET A 1165 50.78 43.72 -0.13
C MET A 1165 51.34 45.14 0.02
N GLY A 1166 50.75 46.10 -0.72
CA GLY A 1166 51.37 47.42 -0.92
C GLY A 1166 52.71 47.29 -1.65
N ASP A 1167 53.76 47.96 -1.14
CA ASP A 1167 55.11 47.95 -1.73
C ASP A 1167 56.04 46.85 -1.18
N ASN A 1168 55.56 46.03 -0.22
CA ASN A 1168 56.39 45.03 0.48
C ASN A 1168 56.07 43.59 0.04
N ARG A 1169 57.11 42.74 -0.04
CA ARG A 1169 56.96 41.30 -0.24
C ARG A 1169 56.61 40.62 1.08
N THR A 1170 55.57 39.79 1.08
CA THR A 1170 55.18 38.97 2.22
C THR A 1170 55.43 37.49 1.95
N TYR A 1171 55.69 36.71 3.01
CA TYR A 1171 55.82 35.24 2.98
C TYR A 1171 54.85 34.65 4.00
N ASP A 1172 53.56 34.82 3.72
CA ASP A 1172 52.46 34.49 4.64
C ASP A 1172 51.74 33.20 4.25
N ASN A 1173 50.83 32.75 5.10
CA ASN A 1173 50.10 31.49 4.91
C ASN A 1173 49.05 31.59 3.79
N THR A 1174 48.67 30.42 3.28
CA THR A 1174 47.58 30.24 2.32
C THR A 1174 46.36 29.62 3.02
N ILE A 1175 45.18 30.16 2.76
CA ILE A 1175 43.90 29.62 3.22
C ILE A 1175 43.14 28.99 2.04
N CYS A 1176 42.52 27.83 2.27
CA CYS A 1176 41.57 27.22 1.35
C CYS A 1176 40.14 27.46 1.83
N VAL A 1177 39.28 27.89 0.93
CA VAL A 1177 37.84 28.00 1.12
C VAL A 1177 37.20 26.74 0.57
N ARG A 1178 36.35 26.10 1.37
CA ARG A 1178 35.61 24.89 1.01
C ARG A 1178 34.11 25.13 1.19
N ALA A 1179 33.33 24.83 0.16
CA ALA A 1179 31.88 24.78 0.25
C ALA A 1179 31.34 23.61 -0.59
N VAL A 1180 30.37 22.88 -0.04
CA VAL A 1180 29.79 21.69 -0.67
C VAL A 1180 28.27 21.70 -0.64
N GLU A 1181 27.67 21.05 -1.63
CA GLU A 1181 26.27 20.69 -1.69
C GLU A 1181 26.13 19.18 -1.55
N ALA A 1182 25.25 18.74 -0.66
CA ALA A 1182 25.00 17.33 -0.37
C ALA A 1182 23.53 17.12 -0.01
N LEU A 1183 22.98 15.95 -0.39
CA LEU A 1183 21.62 15.53 -0.02
C LEU A 1183 21.61 14.69 1.28
N ASP A 1184 22.64 13.86 1.48
CA ASP A 1184 22.69 12.86 2.54
C ASP A 1184 24.06 12.77 3.26
N GLY A 1185 25.05 13.56 2.83
CA GLY A 1185 26.42 13.54 3.38
C GLY A 1185 27.29 12.37 2.89
N MET A 1186 26.69 11.37 2.22
CA MET A 1186 27.40 10.23 1.64
C MET A 1186 28.02 10.59 0.28
N THR A 1187 27.31 11.42 -0.50
CA THR A 1187 27.81 12.02 -1.74
C THR A 1187 27.72 13.54 -1.66
N ALA A 1188 28.72 14.26 -2.18
CA ALA A 1188 28.74 15.72 -2.17
C ALA A 1188 29.45 16.28 -3.41
N THR A 1189 28.93 17.36 -3.96
CA THR A 1189 29.61 18.15 -4.99
C THR A 1189 30.10 19.46 -4.40
N PHE A 1190 31.17 20.05 -4.96
CA PHE A 1190 31.57 21.40 -4.55
C PHE A 1190 30.48 22.42 -4.96
N SER A 1191 30.31 23.47 -4.17
CA SER A 1191 29.31 24.51 -4.46
C SER A 1191 29.78 25.42 -5.58
N HIS A 1192 28.90 25.75 -6.53
CA HIS A 1192 29.19 26.69 -7.61
C HIS A 1192 28.97 28.14 -7.16
N LEU A 1193 29.77 28.62 -6.22
CA LEU A 1193 29.67 29.99 -5.70
C LEU A 1193 30.05 31.03 -6.77
N PRO A 1194 29.35 32.18 -6.86
CA PRO A 1194 29.65 33.20 -7.86
C PRO A 1194 31.10 33.69 -7.77
N HIS A 1195 31.78 33.86 -8.91
CA HIS A 1195 33.18 34.28 -8.92
C HIS A 1195 33.37 35.67 -8.27
N SER A 1196 32.43 36.59 -8.49
CA SER A 1196 32.44 37.92 -7.84
C SER A 1196 32.33 37.85 -6.32
N PHE A 1197 31.57 36.88 -5.81
CA PHE A 1197 31.47 36.62 -4.37
C PHE A 1197 32.79 36.07 -3.82
N LEU A 1198 33.39 35.08 -4.49
CA LEU A 1198 34.67 34.50 -4.09
C LEU A 1198 35.80 35.54 -4.12
N GLU A 1199 35.81 36.44 -5.11
CA GLU A 1199 36.75 37.56 -5.19
C GLU A 1199 36.57 38.52 -4.00
N GLY A 1200 35.34 38.85 -3.65
CA GLY A 1200 35.03 39.67 -2.47
C GLY A 1200 35.53 39.04 -1.16
N VAL A 1201 35.26 37.74 -0.95
CA VAL A 1201 35.75 36.98 0.20
C VAL A 1201 37.28 36.97 0.24
N ALA A 1202 37.93 36.69 -0.88
CA ALA A 1202 39.39 36.66 -0.96
C ALA A 1202 40.02 38.01 -0.60
N ASN A 1203 39.47 39.11 -1.14
CA ASN A 1203 39.93 40.46 -0.85
C ASN A 1203 39.75 40.83 0.62
N ARG A 1204 38.62 40.49 1.25
CA ARG A 1204 38.41 40.75 2.68
C ARG A 1204 39.41 39.98 3.54
N ILE A 1205 39.57 38.68 3.30
CA ILE A 1205 40.50 37.84 4.08
C ILE A 1205 41.94 38.39 3.98
N ILE A 1206 42.43 38.70 2.78
CA ILE A 1206 43.80 39.17 2.56
C ILE A 1206 44.06 40.52 3.23
N ASN A 1207 43.08 41.43 3.23
CA ASN A 1207 43.26 42.78 3.77
C ASN A 1207 42.96 42.90 5.28
N GLU A 1208 42.08 42.06 5.82
CA GLU A 1208 41.63 42.13 7.22
C GLU A 1208 42.38 41.16 8.15
N VAL A 1209 42.97 40.08 7.61
CA VAL A 1209 43.66 39.04 8.39
C VAL A 1209 45.16 39.07 8.14
N GLU A 1210 45.92 39.69 9.05
CA GLU A 1210 47.38 39.67 9.01
C GLU A 1210 47.92 38.24 9.11
N GLY A 1211 48.82 37.84 8.20
CA GLY A 1211 49.38 36.49 8.15
C GLY A 1211 48.77 35.57 7.09
N ILE A 1212 47.82 36.05 6.28
CA ILE A 1212 47.29 35.37 5.09
C ILE A 1212 47.49 36.24 3.85
N ASN A 1213 48.17 35.73 2.83
CA ASN A 1213 48.39 36.47 1.57
C ASN A 1213 47.84 35.79 0.32
N ARG A 1214 47.21 34.62 0.48
CA ARG A 1214 46.67 33.86 -0.63
C ARG A 1214 45.44 33.06 -0.20
N VAL A 1215 44.43 33.07 -1.06
CA VAL A 1215 43.16 32.35 -0.89
C VAL A 1215 42.97 31.42 -2.08
N VAL A 1216 42.57 30.18 -1.84
CA VAL A 1216 42.23 29.18 -2.88
C VAL A 1216 40.84 28.61 -2.62
N TYR A 1217 40.20 28.02 -3.63
CA TYR A 1217 38.88 27.39 -3.52
C TYR A 1217 38.94 25.91 -3.95
N ASP A 1218 38.38 25.01 -3.16
CA ASP A 1218 38.37 23.57 -3.47
C ASP A 1218 37.18 23.16 -4.35
N ILE A 1219 37.50 22.72 -5.57
CA ILE A 1219 36.57 22.29 -6.61
C ILE A 1219 36.47 20.75 -6.75
N THR A 1220 36.86 20.00 -5.72
CA THR A 1220 36.87 18.52 -5.73
C THR A 1220 35.57 17.95 -5.16
N SER A 1221 34.89 17.05 -5.87
CA SER A 1221 33.69 16.35 -5.37
C SER A 1221 34.02 15.10 -4.54
N LYS A 1222 33.06 14.63 -3.73
CA LYS A 1222 33.10 13.37 -2.98
C LYS A 1222 32.21 12.33 -3.67
N PRO A 1223 32.77 11.23 -4.23
CA PRO A 1223 34.21 10.91 -4.44
C PRO A 1223 34.84 11.64 -5.66
N PRO A 1224 36.19 11.70 -5.81
CA PRO A 1224 37.22 11.01 -5.02
C PRO A 1224 37.71 11.75 -3.77
N GLY A 1225 37.38 13.03 -3.59
CA GLY A 1225 37.78 13.80 -2.41
C GLY A 1225 36.90 13.53 -1.18
N THR A 1226 37.27 14.14 -0.06
CA THR A 1226 36.44 14.22 1.15
C THR A 1226 35.88 15.63 1.34
N ILE A 1227 34.96 15.80 2.30
CA ILE A 1227 34.44 17.13 2.63
C ILE A 1227 35.52 17.95 3.34
N GLU A 1228 36.07 17.43 4.44
CA GLU A 1228 37.16 18.03 5.24
C GLU A 1228 38.56 17.72 4.66
N TRP A 1229 39.57 18.50 5.06
CA TRP A 1229 40.98 18.41 4.67
C TRP A 1229 41.86 18.32 5.93
N GLU A 1230 42.48 17.16 6.22
CA GLU A 1230 43.07 16.89 7.54
C GLU A 1230 44.60 16.87 7.62
#